data_AF-A0A7C5SMH6-F1
#
_entry.id   AF-A0A7C5SMH6-F1
#
_cell.length_a   1.000
_cell.length_b   1.000
_cell.length_c   1.000
_cell.angle_alpha   90.00
_cell.angle_beta   90.00
_cell.angle_gamma   90.00
#
_symmetry.space_group_name_H-M   'P 1'
#
loop_
_entity.id
_entity.type
_entity.pdbx_description
1 polymer ?
#
loop_
_entity_poly.entity_id
_entity_poly.type
_entity_poly.pdbx_seq_one_letter_code
_entity_poly.pdbx_strand_id
1 'polypeptide(L)'
;MSAVVFSTWQGEFIDNRNKDAESWDSSGFTLPSTYVADRASKAFIGWDGVALFDADVDVIRLAMEYAAQYQIYSEACGRCAPGRWGGRILYDMLDKIARGEGSFADIEHLKEVSETMMLTSKCEIGRTVPKPILDLIEHFKDEFDFVIENQIPSKHYNQEVSYIAKVTAPCTDMCPAHVDIPAYIEGVRDMLFDDSLAATRQTMPLAHTCGRVCPHPCEDACRRANLDEPISIMELKRLGADYETDHSLPWRHPQTPKPLRNDGKKVAIVGAGPAGLTAAYYLALEGIKVDIFEELPVLGGEVAVGVPEYRMPIAKYNKDIELVTSMEAVSVYTNHRVDATRLKEIDSEYDATLLAFGTRLSKKIGAENEKQDIKGYWGAIAMLDKVNLWHKYGIGSPVREDLQDKVVVCVGGGFTSMDVVRCAIREGAKKVIMLYRRDEATIIKNTTYEEYHEAVEEGVEFIFHSAIERIYDDGEKITKLLVNRFELVPDPNGGRAQLIKIEGGDFEIECDYLIPAVSQAADLQLLPSEWDLALTSWGTLLTNGKDYMTSRKGLFAAGDCEYGPMTIVNAVGQAKRAASVMKRYLETGEIILSDDEIMEDHLKALKVYNKKEKITGWMPGVKRQVSKKLSVDERKDNNKEVNRGLTGEEALRESERCMRCYYISMVAV
;
A
#
# COMPACT_ATOMS: atom_id res chain seq x y z
N MET A 1 15.98 15.25 -12.71
CA MET A 1 15.74 16.13 -13.86
C MET A 1 16.04 15.30 -15.09
N SER A 2 15.04 15.15 -15.96
CA SER A 2 15.15 14.35 -17.18
C SER A 2 15.39 15.30 -18.35
N ALA A 3 16.45 15.07 -19.12
CA ALA A 3 16.66 15.82 -20.36
C ALA A 3 15.55 15.44 -21.34
N VAL A 4 14.88 16.44 -21.93
CA VAL A 4 13.76 16.26 -22.85
C VAL A 4 14.01 17.04 -24.12
N VAL A 5 13.57 16.53 -25.26
CA VAL A 5 13.52 17.26 -26.53
C VAL A 5 12.34 18.23 -26.52
N PHE A 6 11.21 17.78 -25.98
CA PHE A 6 9.97 18.53 -25.89
C PHE A 6 9.14 18.05 -24.71
N SER A 7 8.44 18.92 -23.98
CA SER A 7 7.45 18.51 -22.98
C SER A 7 6.37 19.56 -22.72
N THR A 8 5.16 19.08 -22.42
CA THR A 8 4.04 19.86 -21.88
C THR A 8 3.56 19.35 -20.51
N TRP A 9 4.33 18.43 -19.90
CA TRP A 9 3.88 17.65 -18.76
C TRP A 9 3.52 18.52 -17.55
N GLN A 10 2.30 18.36 -17.03
CA GLN A 10 1.74 19.16 -15.92
C GLN A 10 1.84 20.67 -16.12
N GLY A 11 1.80 21.14 -17.38
CA GLY A 11 1.89 22.56 -17.72
C GLY A 11 3.30 23.13 -17.71
N GLU A 12 4.33 22.31 -17.49
CA GLU A 12 5.73 22.68 -17.74
C GLU A 12 5.99 22.59 -19.25
N PHE A 13 6.16 23.74 -19.91
CA PHE A 13 6.48 23.81 -21.32
C PHE A 13 8.00 23.87 -21.54
N ILE A 14 8.54 22.87 -22.23
CA ILE A 14 9.95 22.80 -22.65
C ILE A 14 10.00 22.48 -24.14
N ASP A 15 10.76 23.27 -24.90
CA ASP A 15 11.05 22.99 -26.31
C ASP A 15 12.54 23.21 -26.59
N ASN A 16 13.24 22.10 -26.83
CA ASN A 16 14.67 22.06 -27.10
C ASN A 16 14.97 21.66 -28.56
N ARG A 17 13.96 21.50 -29.42
CA ARG A 17 14.12 21.03 -30.81
C ARG A 17 15.06 21.93 -31.65
N ASN A 18 15.10 23.22 -31.33
CA ASN A 18 15.94 24.22 -32.01
C ASN A 18 17.17 24.66 -31.20
N LYS A 19 17.54 23.90 -30.16
CA LYS A 19 18.65 24.23 -29.24
C LYS A 19 19.77 23.19 -29.35
N ASP A 20 21.00 23.65 -29.17
CA ASP A 20 22.15 22.76 -29.03
C ASP A 20 22.02 21.93 -27.74
N ALA A 21 22.48 20.67 -27.77
CA ALA A 21 22.34 19.72 -26.66
C ALA A 21 22.91 20.24 -25.32
N GLU A 22 23.95 21.09 -25.37
CA GLU A 22 24.56 21.71 -24.17
C GLU A 22 23.66 22.76 -23.51
N SER A 23 22.61 23.22 -24.20
CA SER A 23 21.67 24.26 -23.75
C SER A 23 20.26 23.73 -23.48
N TRP A 24 20.10 22.40 -23.42
CA TRP A 24 18.81 21.78 -23.18
C TRP A 24 18.30 22.04 -21.77
N ASP A 25 17.09 22.58 -21.69
CA ASP A 25 16.35 22.64 -20.44
C ASP A 25 15.93 21.22 -20.02
N SER A 26 15.95 20.93 -18.73
CA SER A 26 15.51 19.64 -18.18
C SER A 26 14.20 19.80 -17.43
N SER A 27 13.36 18.76 -17.44
CA SER A 27 12.12 18.78 -16.69
C SER A 27 12.36 18.78 -15.18
N GLY A 28 11.56 19.56 -14.45
CA GLY A 28 11.47 19.51 -13.00
C GLY A 28 10.86 18.21 -12.46
N PHE A 29 10.24 17.41 -13.33
CA PHE A 29 9.64 16.12 -12.99
C PHE A 29 10.59 14.95 -13.25
N THR A 30 10.39 13.85 -12.52
CA THR A 30 11.12 12.59 -12.71
C THR A 30 10.42 11.76 -13.80
N LEU A 31 10.54 12.21 -15.04
CA LEU A 31 9.93 11.54 -16.19
C LEU A 31 10.74 10.28 -16.57
N PRO A 32 10.09 9.21 -17.08
CA PRO A 32 10.75 7.96 -17.43
C PRO A 32 11.54 8.09 -18.74
N SER A 33 12.68 8.78 -18.71
CA SER A 33 13.59 8.91 -19.87
C SER A 33 14.37 7.63 -20.15
N THR A 34 14.52 6.79 -19.14
CA THR A 34 15.14 5.46 -19.24
C THR A 34 14.13 4.46 -18.70
N TYR A 35 13.63 3.58 -19.56
CA TYR A 35 12.59 2.63 -19.19
C TYR A 35 13.15 1.56 -18.25
N VAL A 36 14.23 0.92 -18.67
CA VAL A 36 15.09 0.05 -17.85
C VAL A 36 16.55 0.28 -18.25
N ALA A 37 17.52 -0.23 -17.47
CA ALA A 37 18.94 0.12 -17.61
C ALA A 37 19.51 -0.04 -19.04
N ASP A 38 18.99 -0.99 -19.80
CA ASP A 38 19.37 -1.35 -21.17
C ASP A 38 18.38 -0.87 -22.24
N ARG A 39 17.28 -0.21 -21.86
CA ARG A 39 16.21 0.24 -22.77
C ARG A 39 15.82 1.69 -22.49
N ALA A 40 16.22 2.59 -23.39
CA ALA A 40 15.85 4.00 -23.33
C ALA A 40 14.38 4.20 -23.72
N SER A 41 13.74 5.22 -23.15
CA SER A 41 12.42 5.66 -23.58
C SER A 41 12.58 6.72 -24.67
N LYS A 42 11.77 6.62 -25.73
CA LYS A 42 11.69 7.65 -26.78
C LYS A 42 10.67 8.73 -26.43
N ALA A 43 9.56 8.33 -25.82
CA ALA A 43 8.50 9.25 -25.39
C ALA A 43 7.75 8.72 -24.18
N PHE A 44 7.14 9.64 -23.43
CA PHE A 44 6.17 9.38 -22.39
C PHE A 44 4.94 10.27 -22.64
N ILE A 45 3.76 9.68 -22.69
CA ILE A 45 2.49 10.38 -22.87
C ILE A 45 1.51 9.93 -21.78
N GLY A 46 0.79 10.88 -21.19
CA GLY A 46 -0.14 10.56 -20.11
C GLY A 46 -1.19 11.64 -19.86
N TRP A 47 -1.94 11.47 -18.78
CA TRP A 47 -3.14 12.26 -18.46
C TRP A 47 -2.93 13.78 -18.38
N ASP A 48 -1.70 14.25 -18.16
CA ASP A 48 -1.40 15.66 -17.96
C ASP A 48 -0.39 16.24 -18.97
N GLY A 49 -0.18 15.56 -20.09
CA GLY A 49 0.67 16.04 -21.19
C GLY A 49 1.59 14.96 -21.77
N VAL A 50 2.61 15.40 -22.49
CA VAL A 50 3.59 14.55 -23.17
C VAL A 50 5.02 15.01 -22.89
N ALA A 51 5.96 14.09 -22.99
CA ALA A 51 7.39 14.33 -22.97
C ALA A 51 8.09 13.46 -24.02
N LEU A 52 8.88 14.09 -24.89
CA LEU A 52 9.69 13.42 -25.90
C LEU A 52 11.15 13.46 -25.45
N PHE A 53 11.82 12.32 -25.49
CA PHE A 53 13.24 12.18 -25.17
C PHE A 53 14.09 12.00 -26.44
N ASP A 54 13.45 11.62 -27.54
CA ASP A 54 14.06 11.46 -28.87
C ASP A 54 13.33 12.38 -29.87
N ALA A 55 14.08 13.01 -30.77
CA ALA A 55 13.53 13.83 -31.84
C ALA A 55 12.88 12.96 -32.94
N ASP A 56 13.29 11.70 -33.06
CA ASP A 56 12.73 10.75 -34.02
C ASP A 56 11.51 9.97 -33.48
N VAL A 57 10.59 10.67 -32.80
CA VAL A 57 9.29 10.10 -32.36
C VAL A 57 8.17 10.45 -33.32
N ASP A 58 7.39 9.46 -33.78
CA ASP A 58 6.17 9.74 -34.55
C ASP A 58 5.07 10.22 -33.60
N VAL A 59 4.85 11.52 -33.56
CA VAL A 59 3.86 12.14 -32.69
C VAL A 59 2.42 11.79 -33.09
N ILE A 60 2.17 11.54 -34.38
CA ILE A 60 0.84 11.19 -34.88
C ILE A 60 0.51 9.77 -34.43
N ARG A 61 1.42 8.82 -34.65
CA ARG A 61 1.25 7.44 -34.15
C ARG A 61 1.28 7.36 -32.63
N LEU A 62 2.11 8.15 -31.94
CA LEU A 62 2.10 8.20 -30.47
C LEU A 62 0.71 8.59 -29.94
N ALA A 63 0.09 9.62 -30.55
CA ALA A 63 -1.26 10.03 -30.21
C ALA A 63 -2.30 8.95 -30.53
N MET A 64 -2.19 8.31 -31.70
CA MET A 64 -3.06 7.20 -32.12
C MET A 64 -3.02 6.03 -31.14
N GLU A 65 -1.82 5.56 -30.78
CA GLU A 65 -1.62 4.43 -29.87
C GLU A 65 -2.12 4.80 -28.46
N TYR A 66 -1.91 6.03 -28.01
CA TYR A 66 -2.46 6.51 -26.74
C TYR A 66 -4.00 6.51 -26.73
N ALA A 67 -4.63 6.96 -27.83
CA ALA A 67 -6.07 6.88 -28.00
C ALA A 67 -6.57 5.42 -28.05
N ALA A 68 -5.80 4.51 -28.66
CA ALA A 68 -6.09 3.08 -28.69
C ALA A 68 -6.13 2.48 -27.27
N GLN A 69 -5.21 2.87 -26.39
CA GLN A 69 -5.23 2.44 -24.98
C GLN A 69 -6.51 2.89 -24.27
N TYR A 70 -6.98 4.10 -24.55
CA TYR A 70 -8.26 4.56 -24.03
C TYR A 70 -9.44 3.79 -24.60
N GLN A 71 -9.39 3.37 -25.87
CA GLN A 71 -10.45 2.54 -26.44
C GLN A 71 -10.52 1.17 -25.75
N ILE A 72 -9.39 0.49 -25.56
CA ILE A 72 -9.31 -0.79 -24.82
C ILE A 72 -9.96 -0.65 -23.44
N TYR A 73 -9.66 0.45 -22.75
CA TYR A 73 -10.25 0.74 -21.45
C TYR A 73 -11.75 1.12 -21.52
N SER A 74 -12.14 2.01 -22.44
CA SER A 74 -13.46 2.65 -22.48
C SER A 74 -14.55 1.75 -23.04
N GLU A 75 -14.22 0.85 -23.98
CA GLU A 75 -15.13 -0.18 -24.48
C GLU A 75 -15.63 -1.09 -23.35
N ALA A 76 -14.81 -1.31 -22.32
CA ALA A 76 -15.21 -2.07 -21.14
C ALA A 76 -16.21 -1.33 -20.24
N CYS A 77 -16.24 0.01 -20.21
CA CYS A 77 -17.03 0.75 -19.21
C CYS A 77 -18.44 1.16 -19.66
N GLY A 78 -18.60 1.64 -20.89
CA GLY A 78 -19.90 2.01 -21.48
C GLY A 78 -20.76 3.07 -20.76
N ARG A 79 -20.27 3.79 -19.74
CA ARG A 79 -21.09 4.63 -18.82
C ARG A 79 -21.59 5.96 -19.38
N CYS A 80 -20.90 6.56 -20.34
CA CYS A 80 -21.29 7.83 -20.93
C CYS A 80 -20.97 7.85 -22.43
N ALA A 81 -21.84 8.50 -23.21
CA ALA A 81 -21.65 8.61 -24.66
C ALA A 81 -20.37 9.38 -25.04
N PRO A 82 -20.03 10.51 -24.40
CA PRO A 82 -18.78 11.23 -24.71
C PRO A 82 -17.54 10.36 -24.51
N GLY A 83 -17.44 9.64 -23.39
CA GLY A 83 -16.29 8.76 -23.15
C GLY A 83 -16.25 7.56 -24.10
N ARG A 84 -17.38 6.84 -24.28
CA ARG A 84 -17.42 5.63 -25.10
C ARG A 84 -17.22 5.90 -26.59
N TRP A 85 -17.99 6.83 -27.14
CA TRP A 85 -17.94 7.13 -28.59
C TRP A 85 -16.81 8.09 -28.92
N GLY A 86 -16.57 9.09 -28.06
CA GLY A 86 -15.46 10.02 -28.26
C GLY A 86 -14.12 9.30 -28.31
N GLY A 87 -13.86 8.35 -27.39
CA GLY A 87 -12.62 7.57 -27.41
C GLY A 87 -12.38 6.81 -28.72
N ARG A 88 -13.43 6.19 -29.27
CA ARG A 88 -13.37 5.52 -30.57
C ARG A 88 -13.13 6.50 -31.71
N ILE A 89 -13.81 7.65 -31.69
CA ILE A 89 -13.63 8.69 -32.72
C ILE A 89 -12.20 9.23 -32.69
N LEU A 90 -11.62 9.48 -31.50
CA LEU A 90 -10.22 9.89 -31.37
C LEU A 90 -9.29 8.88 -32.05
N TYR A 91 -9.42 7.59 -31.75
CA TYR A 91 -8.60 6.54 -32.36
C TYR A 91 -8.81 6.45 -33.88
N ASP A 92 -10.06 6.29 -34.33
CA ASP A 92 -10.37 6.08 -35.75
C ASP A 92 -9.88 7.26 -36.63
N MET A 93 -9.95 8.49 -36.11
CA MET A 93 -9.47 9.69 -36.81
C MET A 93 -7.95 9.79 -36.81
N LEU A 94 -7.30 9.52 -35.67
CA LEU A 94 -5.83 9.51 -35.59
C LEU A 94 -5.24 8.40 -36.47
N ASP A 95 -5.85 7.22 -36.51
CA ASP A 95 -5.47 6.13 -37.41
C ASP A 95 -5.62 6.54 -38.89
N LYS A 96 -6.75 7.14 -39.26
CA LYS A 96 -6.97 7.66 -40.61
C LYS A 96 -5.91 8.69 -41.02
N ILE A 97 -5.56 9.61 -40.13
CA ILE A 97 -4.49 10.59 -40.35
C ILE A 97 -3.14 9.88 -40.45
N ALA A 98 -2.83 8.97 -39.54
CA ALA A 98 -1.57 8.23 -39.49
C ALA A 98 -1.33 7.38 -40.75
N ARG A 99 -2.39 6.87 -41.40
CA ARG A 99 -2.36 6.18 -42.70
C ARG A 99 -2.13 7.08 -43.91
N GLY A 100 -2.19 8.40 -43.75
CA GLY A 100 -2.13 9.36 -44.86
C GLY A 100 -3.45 9.53 -45.60
N GLU A 101 -4.57 9.13 -45.00
CA GLU A 101 -5.93 9.24 -45.57
C GLU A 101 -6.74 10.38 -44.92
N GLY A 102 -6.12 11.12 -43.99
CA GLY A 102 -6.75 12.19 -43.23
C GLY A 102 -6.94 13.48 -44.01
N SER A 103 -7.78 14.37 -43.47
CA SER A 103 -8.06 15.70 -44.00
C SER A 103 -8.06 16.74 -42.88
N PHE A 104 -7.94 18.03 -43.23
CA PHE A 104 -8.04 19.11 -42.24
C PHE A 104 -9.37 19.13 -41.49
N ALA A 105 -10.46 18.65 -42.11
CA ALA A 105 -11.75 18.50 -41.45
C ALA A 105 -11.72 17.44 -40.33
N ASP A 106 -10.87 16.42 -40.47
CA ASP A 106 -10.67 15.41 -39.42
C ASP A 106 -9.95 16.03 -38.21
N ILE A 107 -8.99 16.93 -38.41
CA ILE A 107 -8.34 17.63 -37.28
C ILE A 107 -9.33 18.50 -36.51
N GLU A 108 -10.17 19.26 -37.21
CA GLU A 108 -11.16 20.13 -36.55
C GLU A 108 -12.22 19.33 -35.80
N HIS A 109 -12.70 18.22 -36.38
CA HIS A 109 -13.66 17.37 -35.69
C HIS A 109 -13.04 16.62 -34.50
N LEU A 110 -11.75 16.24 -34.58
CA LEU A 110 -11.02 15.67 -33.46
C LEU A 110 -10.93 16.66 -32.28
N LYS A 111 -10.67 17.96 -32.56
CA LYS A 111 -10.68 19.02 -31.53
C LYS A 111 -12.05 19.19 -30.89
N GLU A 112 -13.12 19.25 -31.70
CA GLU A 112 -14.50 19.37 -31.21
C GLU A 112 -14.88 18.20 -30.27
N VAL A 113 -14.57 16.97 -30.66
CA VAL A 113 -14.83 15.77 -29.86
C VAL A 113 -13.99 15.79 -28.58
N SER A 114 -12.72 16.19 -28.68
CA SER A 114 -11.81 16.33 -27.54
C SER A 114 -12.37 17.30 -26.50
N GLU A 115 -12.76 18.50 -26.89
CA GLU A 115 -13.37 19.50 -26.00
C GLU A 115 -14.66 18.97 -25.36
N THR A 116 -15.51 18.33 -26.16
CA THR A 116 -16.75 17.70 -25.66
C THR A 116 -16.46 16.66 -24.59
N MET A 117 -15.48 15.77 -24.83
CA MET A 117 -15.04 14.77 -23.87
C MET A 117 -14.51 15.39 -22.58
N MET A 118 -13.65 16.40 -22.68
CA MET A 118 -13.07 17.13 -21.54
C MET A 118 -14.14 17.79 -20.65
N LEU A 119 -15.22 18.29 -21.27
CA LEU A 119 -16.30 18.99 -20.57
C LEU A 119 -17.38 18.07 -20.01
N THR A 120 -17.71 16.97 -20.70
CA THR A 120 -18.96 16.22 -20.45
C THR A 120 -18.77 14.75 -20.04
N SER A 121 -17.54 14.22 -20.07
CA SER A 121 -17.27 12.88 -19.57
C SER A 121 -17.54 12.76 -18.07
N LYS A 122 -18.16 11.64 -17.67
CA LYS A 122 -18.56 11.37 -16.26
C LYS A 122 -17.41 10.89 -15.36
N CYS A 123 -16.22 10.66 -15.90
CA CYS A 123 -15.06 10.15 -15.18
C CYS A 123 -13.81 10.90 -15.62
N GLU A 124 -12.77 10.86 -14.78
CA GLU A 124 -11.58 11.68 -15.03
C GLU A 124 -10.80 11.23 -16.26
N ILE A 125 -10.62 9.92 -16.47
CA ILE A 125 -9.92 9.38 -17.65
C ILE A 125 -10.49 9.90 -18.98
N GLY A 126 -11.82 9.99 -19.09
CA GLY A 126 -12.48 10.53 -20.29
C GLY A 126 -12.31 12.04 -20.45
N ARG A 127 -11.95 12.74 -19.37
CA ARG A 127 -11.65 14.18 -19.41
C ARG A 127 -10.16 14.47 -19.64
N THR A 128 -9.26 13.56 -19.30
CA THR A 128 -7.81 13.80 -19.39
C THR A 128 -7.19 13.25 -20.67
N VAL A 129 -7.70 12.15 -21.23
CA VAL A 129 -7.14 11.54 -22.45
C VAL A 129 -7.02 12.50 -23.65
N PRO A 130 -7.97 13.41 -23.90
CA PRO A 130 -7.81 14.33 -25.03
C PRO A 130 -6.67 15.33 -24.87
N LYS A 131 -6.28 15.68 -23.64
CA LYS A 131 -5.30 16.74 -23.38
C LYS A 131 -3.96 16.53 -24.11
N PRO A 132 -3.20 15.44 -23.90
CA PRO A 132 -1.91 15.27 -24.58
C PRO A 132 -2.04 15.13 -26.10
N ILE A 133 -3.19 14.68 -26.61
CA ILE A 133 -3.46 14.62 -28.05
C ILE A 133 -3.57 16.04 -28.62
N LEU A 134 -4.30 16.93 -27.94
CA LEU A 134 -4.41 18.34 -28.31
C LEU A 134 -3.05 19.04 -28.23
N ASP A 135 -2.25 18.80 -27.18
CA ASP A 135 -0.89 19.34 -27.06
C ASP A 135 -0.02 18.95 -28.27
N LEU A 136 -0.10 17.69 -28.72
CA LEU A 136 0.65 17.21 -29.89
C LEU A 136 0.17 17.87 -31.19
N ILE A 137 -1.14 18.01 -31.39
CA ILE A 137 -1.71 18.69 -32.57
C ILE A 137 -1.29 20.16 -32.63
N GLU A 138 -1.27 20.85 -31.48
CA GLU A 138 -0.87 22.26 -31.39
C GLU A 138 0.62 22.44 -31.69
N HIS A 139 1.49 21.67 -31.03
CA HIS A 139 2.93 21.90 -31.04
C HIS A 139 3.70 21.16 -32.16
N PHE A 140 3.03 20.24 -32.86
CA PHE A 140 3.56 19.52 -34.02
C PHE A 140 2.66 19.68 -35.26
N LYS A 141 1.92 20.78 -35.34
CA LYS A 141 1.02 21.09 -36.46
C LYS A 141 1.65 20.84 -37.83
N ASP A 142 2.92 21.23 -38.01
CA ASP A 142 3.63 21.06 -39.28
C ASP A 142 3.76 19.58 -39.70
N GLU A 143 3.90 18.64 -38.76
CA GLU A 143 3.95 17.21 -39.05
C GLU A 143 2.56 16.67 -39.47
N PHE A 144 1.50 17.10 -38.77
CA PHE A 144 0.12 16.76 -39.13
C PHE A 144 -0.25 17.32 -40.51
N ASP A 145 0.03 18.60 -40.75
CA ASP A 145 -0.21 19.26 -42.04
C ASP A 145 0.54 18.53 -43.16
N PHE A 146 1.82 18.20 -42.95
CA PHE A 146 2.64 17.53 -43.96
C PHE A 146 2.05 16.18 -44.39
N VAL A 147 1.63 15.34 -43.43
CA VAL A 147 1.00 14.05 -43.68
C VAL A 147 -0.32 14.21 -44.44
N ILE A 148 -1.13 15.21 -44.08
CA ILE A 148 -2.43 15.49 -44.70
C ILE A 148 -2.27 16.05 -46.11
N GLU A 149 -1.39 17.02 -46.33
CA GLU A 149 -1.20 17.67 -47.64
C GLU A 149 -0.63 16.70 -48.67
N ASN A 150 0.27 15.81 -48.24
CA ASN A 150 0.93 14.86 -49.14
C ASN A 150 0.20 13.52 -49.25
N GLN A 151 -0.79 13.25 -48.38
CA GLN A 151 -1.54 11.99 -48.34
C GLN A 151 -0.60 10.77 -48.25
N ILE A 152 0.37 10.83 -47.34
CA ILE A 152 1.35 9.77 -47.10
C ILE A 152 1.26 9.29 -45.65
N PRO A 153 1.61 8.02 -45.35
CA PRO A 153 1.65 7.55 -43.97
C PRO A 153 2.60 8.38 -43.10
N SER A 154 2.22 8.55 -41.84
CA SER A 154 3.06 9.11 -40.77
C SER A 154 4.37 8.34 -40.60
N LYS A 155 5.37 8.98 -40.00
CA LYS A 155 6.72 8.38 -39.93
C LYS A 155 6.69 7.11 -39.08
N HIS A 156 7.47 6.09 -39.42
CA HIS A 156 7.40 4.81 -38.70
C HIS A 156 6.01 4.14 -38.63
N TYR A 157 4.96 4.59 -39.34
CA TYR A 157 3.63 3.96 -39.28
C TYR A 157 3.69 2.44 -39.52
N ASN A 158 4.47 2.03 -40.53
CA ASN A 158 4.67 0.62 -40.91
C ASN A 158 5.85 -0.06 -40.19
N GLN A 159 6.43 0.57 -39.16
CA GLN A 159 7.54 -0.02 -38.39
C GLN A 159 7.03 -0.62 -37.08
N GLU A 160 7.79 -1.55 -36.51
CA GLU A 160 7.49 -2.08 -35.19
C GLU A 160 8.04 -1.12 -34.13
N VAL A 161 7.14 -0.55 -33.32
CA VAL A 161 7.47 0.32 -32.18
C VAL A 161 6.74 -0.24 -30.98
N SER A 162 7.45 -0.36 -29.86
CA SER A 162 6.88 -0.94 -28.65
C SER A 162 6.30 0.17 -27.77
N TYR A 163 5.00 0.09 -27.53
CA TYR A 163 4.27 0.97 -26.64
C TYR A 163 3.83 0.19 -25.42
N ILE A 164 4.17 0.71 -24.24
CA ILE A 164 3.87 0.08 -22.97
C ILE A 164 2.97 1.01 -22.18
N ALA A 165 1.74 0.57 -21.95
CA ALA A 165 0.73 1.37 -21.29
C ALA A 165 0.41 0.83 -19.89
N LYS A 166 0.15 1.73 -18.95
CA LYS A 166 -0.37 1.40 -17.63
C LYS A 166 -1.51 2.34 -17.25
N VAL A 167 -2.61 1.74 -16.82
CA VAL A 167 -3.73 2.44 -16.19
C VAL A 167 -3.47 2.49 -14.67
N THR A 168 -3.63 3.66 -14.08
CA THR A 168 -3.48 3.86 -12.63
C THR A 168 -4.52 4.84 -12.12
N ALA A 169 -4.54 5.10 -10.82
CA ALA A 169 -5.26 6.19 -10.19
C ALA A 169 -4.44 6.71 -8.99
N PRO A 170 -4.59 7.97 -8.57
CA PRO A 170 -3.87 8.51 -7.40
C PRO A 170 -3.96 7.63 -6.14
N CYS A 171 -5.16 7.10 -5.86
CA CYS A 171 -5.38 6.19 -4.74
C CYS A 171 -4.72 4.82 -4.95
N THR A 172 -4.72 4.29 -6.17
CA THR A 172 -4.07 3.01 -6.53
C THR A 172 -2.56 3.11 -6.45
N ASP A 173 -1.96 4.19 -6.96
CA ASP A 173 -0.52 4.45 -6.88
C ASP A 173 -0.02 4.61 -5.43
N MET A 174 -0.81 5.30 -4.61
CA MET A 174 -0.50 5.50 -3.19
C MET A 174 -0.72 4.25 -2.34
N CYS A 175 -1.55 3.30 -2.79
CA CYS A 175 -1.76 2.04 -2.10
C CYS A 175 -0.51 1.16 -2.25
N PRO A 176 0.17 0.73 -1.17
CA PRO A 176 1.36 -0.12 -1.29
C PRO A 176 1.11 -1.45 -2.02
N ALA A 177 -0.13 -1.93 -2.01
CA ALA A 177 -0.53 -3.14 -2.73
C ALA A 177 -1.05 -2.87 -4.15
N HIS A 178 -1.09 -1.62 -4.62
CA HIS A 178 -1.60 -1.24 -5.94
C HIS A 178 -2.98 -1.82 -6.25
N VAL A 179 -3.88 -1.82 -5.25
CA VAL A 179 -5.26 -2.27 -5.41
C VAL A 179 -5.99 -1.38 -6.42
N ASP A 180 -6.78 -1.98 -7.31
CA ASP A 180 -7.68 -1.23 -8.20
C ASP A 180 -8.87 -0.66 -7.41
N ILE A 181 -8.61 0.47 -6.75
CA ILE A 181 -9.53 1.13 -5.84
C ILE A 181 -10.77 1.65 -6.57
N PRO A 182 -10.65 2.36 -7.70
CA PRO A 182 -11.85 2.77 -8.41
C PRO A 182 -12.70 1.57 -8.82
N ALA A 183 -12.12 0.46 -9.33
CA ALA A 183 -12.91 -0.69 -9.77
C ALA A 183 -13.74 -1.31 -8.64
N TYR A 184 -13.14 -1.54 -7.46
CA TYR A 184 -13.92 -2.13 -6.39
C TYR A 184 -15.00 -1.18 -5.85
N ILE A 185 -14.75 0.13 -5.85
CA ILE A 185 -15.75 1.12 -5.47
C ILE A 185 -16.90 1.14 -6.49
N GLU A 186 -16.61 0.98 -7.78
CA GLU A 186 -17.65 0.80 -8.79
C GLU A 186 -18.48 -0.45 -8.53
N GLY A 187 -17.84 -1.57 -8.20
CA GLY A 187 -18.56 -2.79 -7.79
C GLY A 187 -19.51 -2.55 -6.62
N VAL A 188 -19.10 -1.76 -5.60
CA VAL A 188 -20.00 -1.36 -4.50
C VAL A 188 -21.15 -0.48 -5.02
N ARG A 189 -20.85 0.54 -5.82
CA ARG A 189 -21.84 1.48 -6.38
C ARG A 189 -22.92 0.77 -7.18
N ASP A 190 -22.54 -0.25 -7.92
CA ASP A 190 -23.44 -1.02 -8.79
C ASP A 190 -24.01 -2.26 -8.10
N MET A 191 -23.74 -2.44 -6.80
CA MET A 191 -24.14 -3.60 -6.00
C MET A 191 -23.64 -4.96 -6.55
N LEU A 192 -22.53 -4.93 -7.29
CA LEU A 192 -21.80 -6.07 -7.81
C LEU A 192 -20.63 -6.39 -6.86
N PHE A 193 -20.97 -6.91 -5.67
CA PHE A 193 -19.98 -7.20 -4.62
C PHE A 193 -18.95 -8.26 -5.02
N ASP A 194 -19.31 -9.20 -5.90
CA ASP A 194 -18.37 -10.18 -6.45
C ASP A 194 -17.29 -9.54 -7.33
N ASP A 195 -17.66 -8.56 -8.15
CA ASP A 195 -16.72 -7.80 -8.98
C ASP A 195 -15.87 -6.86 -8.11
N SER A 196 -16.49 -6.28 -7.07
CA SER A 196 -15.77 -5.48 -6.06
C SER A 196 -14.66 -6.30 -5.37
N LEU A 197 -15.02 -7.51 -4.92
CA LEU A 197 -14.08 -8.40 -4.26
C LEU A 197 -13.01 -8.92 -5.23
N ALA A 198 -13.39 -9.26 -6.47
CA ALA A 198 -12.43 -9.68 -7.49
C ALA A 198 -11.39 -8.60 -7.77
N ALA A 199 -11.81 -7.35 -7.96
CA ALA A 199 -10.90 -6.20 -8.13
C ALA A 199 -9.98 -6.00 -6.92
N THR A 200 -10.50 -6.18 -5.70
CA THR A 200 -9.67 -6.11 -4.48
C THR A 200 -8.61 -7.23 -4.46
N ARG A 201 -9.02 -8.47 -4.74
CA ARG A 201 -8.15 -9.66 -4.64
C ARG A 201 -7.17 -9.81 -5.80
N GLN A 202 -7.22 -8.97 -6.84
CA GLN A 202 -6.16 -8.89 -7.85
C GLN A 202 -4.78 -8.66 -7.22
N THR A 203 -4.71 -7.86 -6.15
CA THR A 203 -3.44 -7.58 -5.46
C THR A 203 -3.50 -7.64 -3.93
N MET A 204 -4.69 -7.84 -3.34
CA MET A 204 -4.88 -7.91 -1.88
C MET A 204 -5.79 -9.09 -1.49
N PRO A 205 -5.22 -10.27 -1.11
CA PRO A 205 -6.03 -11.42 -0.72
C PRO A 205 -6.66 -11.27 0.67
N LEU A 206 -6.03 -10.47 1.54
CA LEU A 206 -6.44 -10.25 2.94
C LEU A 206 -7.47 -9.11 3.04
N ALA A 207 -8.59 -9.28 2.32
CA ALA A 207 -9.60 -8.24 2.12
C ALA A 207 -10.35 -7.89 3.40
N HIS A 208 -10.69 -8.87 4.26
CA HIS A 208 -11.33 -8.56 5.55
C HIS A 208 -10.42 -7.72 6.44
N THR A 209 -9.14 -8.11 6.50
CA THR A 209 -8.12 -7.43 7.31
C THR A 209 -7.88 -6.02 6.82
N CYS A 210 -7.56 -5.85 5.55
CA CYS A 210 -7.21 -4.55 4.99
C CYS A 210 -8.41 -3.61 4.83
N GLY A 211 -9.64 -4.10 5.01
CA GLY A 211 -10.87 -3.31 5.07
C GLY A 211 -11.26 -2.89 6.50
N ARG A 212 -10.49 -3.28 7.53
CA ARG A 212 -10.75 -2.95 8.95
C ARG A 212 -9.62 -2.21 9.62
N VAL A 213 -8.38 -2.61 9.34
CA VAL A 213 -7.20 -2.13 10.10
C VAL A 213 -6.15 -1.42 9.26
N CYS A 214 -6.47 -1.12 7.99
CA CYS A 214 -5.59 -0.39 7.11
C CYS A 214 -5.55 1.09 7.49
N PRO A 215 -4.38 1.74 7.59
CA PRO A 215 -4.28 3.19 7.82
C PRO A 215 -4.58 4.01 6.55
N HIS A 216 -5.15 3.38 5.52
CA HIS A 216 -5.71 3.99 4.32
C HIS A 216 -4.91 5.16 3.70
N PRO A 217 -3.61 4.98 3.38
CA PRO A 217 -2.80 6.04 2.77
C PRO A 217 -3.35 6.51 1.41
N CYS A 218 -4.13 5.66 0.76
CA CYS A 218 -4.85 5.97 -0.47
C CYS A 218 -5.92 7.05 -0.31
N GLU A 219 -6.43 7.29 0.90
CA GLU A 219 -7.35 8.40 1.19
C GLU A 219 -6.61 9.76 1.20
N ASP A 220 -5.35 9.79 1.64
CA ASP A 220 -4.51 11.00 1.61
C ASP A 220 -4.18 11.46 0.18
N ALA A 221 -4.15 10.51 -0.76
CA ALA A 221 -3.95 10.75 -2.18
C ALA A 221 -5.27 10.77 -2.97
N CYS A 222 -6.42 10.77 -2.31
CA CYS A 222 -7.70 10.82 -3.00
C CYS A 222 -7.86 12.19 -3.67
N ARG A 223 -7.98 12.20 -5.01
CA ARG A 223 -8.19 13.44 -5.78
C ARG A 223 -9.39 14.26 -5.28
N ARG A 224 -10.43 13.61 -4.74
CA ARG A 224 -11.60 14.30 -4.17
C ARG A 224 -11.27 15.18 -2.95
N ALA A 225 -10.18 14.90 -2.23
CA ALA A 225 -9.70 15.74 -1.15
C ALA A 225 -9.27 17.16 -1.61
N ASN A 226 -9.01 17.35 -2.92
CA ASN A 226 -8.77 18.68 -3.49
C ASN A 226 -10.07 19.47 -3.76
N LEU A 227 -11.24 18.82 -3.65
CA LEU A 227 -12.57 19.42 -3.84
C LEU A 227 -13.30 19.58 -2.51
N ASP A 228 -13.41 18.50 -1.74
CA ASP A 228 -14.05 18.46 -0.42
C ASP A 228 -13.36 17.46 0.53
N GLU A 229 -13.94 16.29 0.77
CA GLU A 229 -13.43 15.26 1.66
C GLU A 229 -13.09 14.00 0.86
N PRO A 230 -12.05 13.23 1.23
CA PRO A 230 -11.72 11.99 0.55
C PRO A 230 -12.87 10.96 0.61
N ILE A 231 -12.78 9.95 -0.25
CA ILE A 231 -13.68 8.80 -0.18
C ILE A 231 -13.30 7.93 1.03
N SER A 232 -14.27 7.35 1.73
CA SER A 232 -14.07 6.31 2.75
C SER A 232 -13.69 4.97 2.11
N ILE A 233 -12.54 4.95 1.44
CA ILE A 233 -11.96 3.84 0.68
C ILE A 233 -11.86 2.58 1.53
N MET A 234 -11.33 2.66 2.75
CA MET A 234 -11.19 1.47 3.60
C MET A 234 -12.55 0.84 3.93
N GLU A 235 -13.53 1.66 4.27
CA GLU A 235 -14.87 1.20 4.66
C GLU A 235 -15.60 0.50 3.52
N LEU A 236 -15.41 0.98 2.28
CA LEU A 236 -15.99 0.35 1.09
C LEU A 236 -15.32 -0.98 0.77
N LYS A 237 -14.02 -1.12 1.03
CA LYS A 237 -13.23 -2.31 0.68
C LYS A 237 -13.75 -3.59 1.33
N ARG A 238 -14.15 -3.53 2.60
CA ARG A 238 -14.57 -4.72 3.35
C ARG A 238 -15.90 -5.32 2.88
N LEU A 239 -16.73 -4.53 2.18
CA LEU A 239 -18.10 -4.93 1.80
C LEU A 239 -18.12 -6.17 0.91
N GLY A 240 -17.24 -6.25 -0.09
CA GLY A 240 -17.17 -7.43 -0.96
C GLY A 240 -16.84 -8.71 -0.19
N ALA A 241 -15.84 -8.65 0.70
CA ALA A 241 -15.42 -9.79 1.50
C ALA A 241 -16.48 -10.18 2.56
N ASP A 242 -17.08 -9.17 3.21
CA ASP A 242 -18.16 -9.41 4.16
C ASP A 242 -19.38 -10.02 3.46
N TYR A 243 -19.75 -9.54 2.26
CA TYR A 243 -20.82 -10.13 1.46
C TYR A 243 -20.57 -11.60 1.12
N GLU A 244 -19.38 -11.94 0.62
CA GLU A 244 -18.98 -13.33 0.31
C GLU A 244 -19.16 -14.24 1.53
N THR A 245 -18.63 -13.83 2.68
CA THR A 245 -18.62 -14.67 3.88
C THR A 245 -19.96 -14.73 4.60
N ASP A 246 -20.69 -13.62 4.70
CA ASP A 246 -21.99 -13.56 5.37
C ASP A 246 -23.07 -14.34 4.60
N HIS A 247 -22.91 -14.50 3.28
CA HIS A 247 -23.78 -15.31 2.44
C HIS A 247 -23.24 -16.72 2.13
N SER A 248 -22.09 -17.09 2.72
CA SER A 248 -21.45 -18.40 2.50
C SER A 248 -21.23 -18.72 1.02
N LEU A 249 -20.81 -17.73 0.23
CA LEU A 249 -20.50 -17.90 -1.17
C LEU A 249 -19.17 -18.66 -1.35
N PRO A 250 -18.97 -19.35 -2.48
CA PRO A 250 -17.67 -19.92 -2.82
C PRO A 250 -16.60 -18.83 -2.91
N TRP A 251 -15.35 -19.21 -2.64
CA TRP A 251 -14.23 -18.28 -2.73
C TRP A 251 -14.12 -17.63 -4.11
N ARG A 252 -14.22 -16.31 -4.14
CA ARG A 252 -14.03 -15.47 -5.31
C ARG A 252 -12.55 -15.16 -5.48
N HIS A 253 -11.92 -15.85 -6.42
CA HIS A 253 -10.57 -15.53 -6.87
C HIS A 253 -10.62 -14.55 -8.06
N PRO A 254 -9.61 -13.70 -8.25
CA PRO A 254 -9.54 -12.79 -9.40
C PRO A 254 -9.37 -13.55 -10.73
N GLN A 255 -8.82 -14.77 -10.65
CA GLN A 255 -8.67 -15.72 -11.74
C GLN A 255 -8.88 -17.13 -11.19
N THR A 256 -9.30 -18.06 -12.03
CA THR A 256 -9.43 -19.47 -11.63
C THR A 256 -8.06 -20.01 -11.21
N PRO A 257 -7.93 -20.61 -10.01
CA PRO A 257 -6.69 -21.25 -9.59
C PRO A 257 -6.24 -22.30 -10.60
N LYS A 258 -4.95 -22.25 -10.98
CA LYS A 258 -4.37 -23.22 -11.90
C LYS A 258 -4.15 -24.57 -11.19
N PRO A 259 -4.21 -25.70 -11.93
CA PRO A 259 -3.84 -26.98 -11.37
C PRO A 259 -2.37 -26.98 -10.93
N LEU A 260 -2.02 -27.86 -9.99
CA LEU A 260 -0.63 -28.03 -9.55
C LEU A 260 0.31 -28.20 -10.74
N ARG A 261 1.42 -27.45 -10.72
CA ARG A 261 2.50 -27.60 -11.69
C ARG A 261 3.13 -28.98 -11.54
N ASN A 262 3.50 -29.58 -12.67
CA ASN A 262 4.14 -30.89 -12.75
C ASN A 262 5.64 -30.81 -13.07
N ASP A 263 6.25 -29.63 -12.95
CA ASP A 263 7.68 -29.37 -13.18
C ASP A 263 8.54 -29.62 -11.93
N GLY A 264 7.92 -30.04 -10.82
CA GLY A 264 8.60 -30.36 -9.56
C GLY A 264 9.07 -29.14 -8.76
N LYS A 265 8.77 -27.92 -9.23
CA LYS A 265 9.19 -26.67 -8.57
C LYS A 265 8.38 -26.38 -7.32
N LYS A 266 9.05 -26.01 -6.23
CA LYS A 266 8.40 -25.68 -4.96
C LYS A 266 9.07 -24.53 -4.21
N VAL A 267 8.26 -23.82 -3.41
CA VAL A 267 8.64 -22.65 -2.64
C VAL A 267 8.43 -22.89 -1.15
N ALA A 268 9.39 -22.46 -0.34
CA ALA A 268 9.22 -22.36 1.11
C ALA A 268 8.93 -20.91 1.53
N ILE A 269 8.07 -20.74 2.52
CA ILE A 269 7.78 -19.45 3.15
C ILE A 269 7.99 -19.58 4.66
N VAL A 270 8.84 -18.73 5.23
CA VAL A 270 9.09 -18.68 6.68
C VAL A 270 8.25 -17.56 7.28
N GLY A 271 7.19 -17.93 8.00
CA GLY A 271 6.20 -17.04 8.62
C GLY A 271 4.86 -17.04 7.89
N ALA A 272 3.76 -17.23 8.65
CA ALA A 272 2.38 -17.21 8.18
C ALA A 272 1.65 -15.89 8.54
N GLY A 273 2.38 -14.78 8.60
CA GLY A 273 1.82 -13.44 8.71
C GLY A 273 1.27 -12.91 7.37
N PRO A 274 0.87 -11.63 7.31
CA PRO A 274 0.30 -11.03 6.10
C PRO A 274 1.17 -11.19 4.83
N ALA A 275 2.48 -11.01 4.95
CA ALA A 275 3.40 -11.20 3.83
C ALA A 275 3.43 -12.66 3.37
N GLY A 276 3.62 -13.61 4.28
CA GLY A 276 3.68 -15.03 3.94
C GLY A 276 2.38 -15.56 3.33
N LEU A 277 1.23 -15.23 3.92
CA LEU A 277 -0.08 -15.61 3.39
C LEU A 277 -0.36 -15.00 2.01
N THR A 278 0.04 -13.75 1.79
CA THR A 278 -0.14 -13.08 0.49
C THR A 278 0.72 -13.73 -0.59
N ALA A 279 1.99 -14.00 -0.30
CA ALA A 279 2.87 -14.65 -1.25
C ALA A 279 2.42 -16.09 -1.55
N ALA A 280 2.03 -16.85 -0.52
CA ALA A 280 1.45 -18.17 -0.67
C ALA A 280 0.24 -18.14 -1.58
N TYR A 281 -0.65 -17.15 -1.39
CA TYR A 281 -1.86 -17.01 -2.19
C TYR A 281 -1.56 -16.88 -3.69
N TYR A 282 -0.72 -15.90 -4.06
CA TYR A 282 -0.47 -15.62 -5.47
C TYR A 282 0.38 -16.68 -6.16
N LEU A 283 1.30 -17.34 -5.44
CA LEU A 283 2.05 -18.49 -5.97
C LEU A 283 1.12 -19.71 -6.19
N ALA A 284 0.23 -19.99 -5.23
CA ALA A 284 -0.70 -21.10 -5.33
C ALA A 284 -1.79 -20.89 -6.39
N LEU A 285 -2.22 -19.64 -6.65
CA LEU A 285 -3.09 -19.33 -7.80
C LEU A 285 -2.46 -19.77 -9.14
N GLU A 286 -1.13 -19.80 -9.22
CA GLU A 286 -0.36 -20.22 -10.38
C GLU A 286 -0.02 -21.73 -10.36
N GLY A 287 -0.55 -22.48 -9.39
CA GLY A 287 -0.31 -23.91 -9.22
C GLY A 287 1.07 -24.25 -8.66
N ILE A 288 1.83 -23.28 -8.16
CA ILE A 288 3.17 -23.50 -7.58
C ILE A 288 2.99 -24.07 -6.18
N LYS A 289 3.68 -25.18 -5.88
CA LYS A 289 3.65 -25.79 -4.55
C LYS A 289 4.33 -24.86 -3.53
N VAL A 290 3.62 -24.56 -2.43
CA VAL A 290 4.10 -23.69 -1.35
C VAL A 290 3.97 -24.40 -0.01
N ASP A 291 5.06 -24.41 0.74
CA ASP A 291 5.09 -24.86 2.14
C ASP A 291 5.39 -23.69 3.07
N ILE A 292 4.50 -23.43 4.03
CA ILE A 292 4.62 -22.36 5.02
C ILE A 292 5.06 -22.94 6.36
N PHE A 293 6.14 -22.41 6.92
CA PHE A 293 6.65 -22.76 8.25
C PHE A 293 6.34 -21.62 9.23
N GLU A 294 5.50 -21.89 10.23
CA GLU A 294 5.03 -20.92 11.22
C GLU A 294 5.45 -21.33 12.62
N GLU A 295 6.07 -20.40 13.36
CA GLU A 295 6.55 -20.63 14.72
C GLU A 295 5.39 -20.76 15.72
N LEU A 296 4.34 -19.98 15.57
CA LEU A 296 3.21 -19.93 16.48
C LEU A 296 2.25 -21.13 16.29
N PRO A 297 1.41 -21.42 17.30
CA PRO A 297 0.38 -22.45 17.18
C PRO A 297 -0.80 -22.04 16.26
N VAL A 298 -0.86 -20.76 15.86
CA VAL A 298 -1.93 -20.18 15.04
C VAL A 298 -1.34 -19.45 13.83
N LEU A 299 -2.13 -19.31 12.77
CA LEU A 299 -1.75 -18.58 11.56
C LEU A 299 -2.14 -17.10 11.67
N GLY A 300 -1.57 -16.27 10.78
CA GLY A 300 -1.94 -14.87 10.63
C GLY A 300 -0.96 -13.87 11.28
N GLY A 301 0.09 -14.36 11.95
CA GLY A 301 1.15 -13.52 12.53
C GLY A 301 0.61 -12.38 13.40
N GLU A 302 1.21 -11.20 13.30
CA GLU A 302 0.84 -10.01 14.10
C GLU A 302 -0.63 -9.59 13.98
N VAL A 303 -1.34 -9.92 12.90
CA VAL A 303 -2.77 -9.61 12.81
C VAL A 303 -3.59 -10.53 13.72
N ALA A 304 -3.17 -11.79 13.86
CA ALA A 304 -3.82 -12.74 14.76
C ALA A 304 -3.48 -12.43 16.22
N VAL A 305 -2.20 -12.22 16.54
CA VAL A 305 -1.71 -12.15 17.93
C VAL A 305 -1.34 -10.74 18.43
N GLY A 306 -1.16 -9.77 17.55
CA GLY A 306 -0.86 -8.38 17.91
C GLY A 306 -2.11 -7.48 17.90
N VAL A 307 -2.92 -7.55 16.85
CA VAL A 307 -4.11 -6.70 16.70
C VAL A 307 -5.27 -7.21 17.56
N PRO A 308 -5.88 -6.41 18.44
CA PRO A 308 -6.96 -6.85 19.32
C PRO A 308 -8.26 -7.29 18.62
N GLU A 309 -9.01 -8.18 19.26
CA GLU A 309 -10.30 -8.71 18.76
C GLU A 309 -11.34 -7.62 18.47
N TYR A 310 -11.40 -6.57 19.30
CA TYR A 310 -12.34 -5.46 19.10
C TYR A 310 -12.06 -4.64 17.82
N ARG A 311 -10.84 -4.74 17.27
CA ARG A 311 -10.40 -4.00 16.08
C ARG A 311 -10.37 -4.89 14.85
N MET A 312 -9.89 -6.13 15.00
CA MET A 312 -9.90 -7.15 13.96
C MET A 312 -10.49 -8.45 14.51
N PRO A 313 -11.79 -8.71 14.26
CA PRO A 313 -12.45 -9.94 14.69
C PRO A 313 -11.79 -11.17 14.05
N ILE A 314 -11.36 -12.12 14.88
CA ILE A 314 -10.62 -13.28 14.41
C ILE A 314 -11.44 -14.18 13.49
N ALA A 315 -12.76 -14.23 13.71
CA ALA A 315 -13.66 -14.98 12.84
C ALA A 315 -13.63 -14.48 11.39
N LYS A 316 -13.44 -13.17 11.18
CA LYS A 316 -13.30 -12.58 9.84
C LYS A 316 -11.88 -12.76 9.30
N TYR A 317 -10.85 -12.63 10.15
CA TYR A 317 -9.48 -12.85 9.68
C TYR A 317 -9.24 -14.30 9.26
N ASN A 318 -9.79 -15.26 10.00
CA ASN A 318 -9.72 -16.67 9.64
C ASN A 318 -10.32 -16.95 8.25
N LYS A 319 -11.24 -16.13 7.74
CA LYS A 319 -11.73 -16.25 6.36
C LYS A 319 -10.69 -15.86 5.33
N ASP A 320 -9.91 -14.80 5.58
CA ASP A 320 -8.76 -14.47 4.74
C ASP A 320 -7.70 -15.60 4.79
N ILE A 321 -7.48 -16.23 5.95
CA ILE A 321 -6.53 -17.34 6.11
C ILE A 321 -7.04 -18.59 5.37
N GLU A 322 -8.31 -18.98 5.59
CA GLU A 322 -8.96 -20.12 4.96
C GLU A 322 -8.96 -20.02 3.42
N LEU A 323 -9.16 -18.82 2.87
CA LEU A 323 -9.03 -18.56 1.43
C LEU A 323 -7.67 -19.01 0.90
N VAL A 324 -6.59 -18.77 1.64
CA VAL A 324 -5.23 -19.14 1.24
C VAL A 324 -4.99 -20.64 1.47
N THR A 325 -5.29 -21.13 2.67
CA THR A 325 -4.96 -22.51 3.07
C THR A 325 -5.87 -23.56 2.45
N SER A 326 -7.02 -23.18 1.88
CA SER A 326 -7.91 -24.10 1.17
C SER A 326 -7.41 -24.47 -0.24
N MET A 327 -6.40 -23.77 -0.75
CA MET A 327 -5.81 -24.08 -2.05
C MET A 327 -4.91 -25.31 -1.97
N GLU A 328 -5.10 -26.25 -2.90
CA GLU A 328 -4.36 -27.52 -2.96
C GLU A 328 -2.82 -27.36 -2.94
N ALA A 329 -2.33 -26.26 -3.50
CA ALA A 329 -0.90 -25.98 -3.58
C ALA A 329 -0.27 -25.54 -2.26
N VAL A 330 -1.06 -25.20 -1.24
CA VAL A 330 -0.55 -24.69 0.04
C VAL A 330 -0.50 -25.81 1.08
N SER A 331 0.63 -25.92 1.78
CA SER A 331 0.76 -26.73 2.99
C SER A 331 1.37 -25.89 4.11
N VAL A 332 0.93 -26.14 5.34
CA VAL A 332 1.26 -25.28 6.47
C VAL A 332 1.69 -26.13 7.66
N TYR A 333 2.79 -25.72 8.29
CA TYR A 333 3.40 -26.36 9.45
C TYR A 333 3.48 -25.34 10.58
N THR A 334 2.57 -25.43 11.55
CA THR A 334 2.58 -24.60 12.77
C THR A 334 3.48 -25.20 13.85
N ASN A 335 3.80 -24.42 14.88
CA ASN A 335 4.75 -24.81 15.93
C ASN A 335 6.12 -25.22 15.38
N HIS A 336 6.51 -24.65 14.23
CA HIS A 336 7.71 -25.00 13.49
C HIS A 336 8.64 -23.81 13.41
N ARG A 337 9.36 -23.55 14.52
CA ARG A 337 10.38 -22.51 14.56
C ARG A 337 11.53 -22.89 13.62
N VAL A 338 11.86 -21.99 12.70
CA VAL A 338 13.00 -22.15 11.78
C VAL A 338 14.22 -21.46 12.40
N ASP A 339 15.24 -22.24 12.74
CA ASP A 339 16.55 -21.74 13.12
C ASP A 339 17.51 -21.73 11.90
N ALA A 340 18.76 -21.29 12.11
CA ALA A 340 19.77 -21.25 11.05
C ALA A 340 20.09 -22.63 10.44
N THR A 341 19.96 -23.72 11.20
CA THR A 341 20.19 -25.07 10.67
C THR A 341 19.04 -25.45 9.75
N ARG A 342 17.80 -25.29 10.22
CA ARG A 342 16.62 -25.60 9.42
C ARG A 342 16.50 -24.71 8.20
N LEU A 343 16.91 -23.43 8.28
CA LEU A 343 16.89 -22.55 7.11
C LEU A 343 17.85 -23.02 6.00
N LYS A 344 19.01 -23.59 6.35
CA LYS A 344 19.93 -24.19 5.38
C LYS A 344 19.34 -25.43 4.71
N GLU A 345 18.64 -26.26 5.48
CA GLU A 345 17.94 -27.43 4.94
C GLU A 345 16.85 -27.00 3.95
N ILE A 346 16.02 -26.01 4.34
CA ILE A 346 14.99 -25.43 3.48
C ILE A 346 15.61 -24.87 2.19
N ASP A 347 16.69 -24.08 2.28
CA ASP A 347 17.36 -23.51 1.10
C ASP A 347 17.90 -24.60 0.15
N SER A 348 18.27 -25.77 0.66
CA SER A 348 18.69 -26.92 -0.15
C SER A 348 17.54 -27.76 -0.71
N GLU A 349 16.39 -27.76 -0.03
CA GLU A 349 15.23 -28.58 -0.36
C GLU A 349 14.30 -27.91 -1.38
N TYR A 350 14.28 -26.58 -1.46
CA TYR A 350 13.32 -25.77 -2.23
C TYR A 350 14.01 -24.94 -3.33
N ASP A 351 13.27 -24.60 -4.40
CA ASP A 351 13.81 -23.84 -5.52
C ASP A 351 13.89 -22.32 -5.25
N ALA A 352 13.06 -21.84 -4.34
CA ALA A 352 13.10 -20.48 -3.81
C ALA A 352 12.51 -20.43 -2.39
N THR A 353 12.98 -19.49 -1.59
CA THR A 353 12.49 -19.28 -0.22
C THR A 353 12.13 -17.81 0.00
N LEU A 354 10.97 -17.55 0.61
CA LEU A 354 10.58 -16.22 1.08
C LEU A 354 10.69 -16.15 2.62
N LEU A 355 11.49 -15.20 3.10
CA LEU A 355 11.55 -14.81 4.51
C LEU A 355 10.46 -13.77 4.79
N ALA A 356 9.50 -14.13 5.65
CA ALA A 356 8.34 -13.32 6.01
C ALA A 356 8.03 -13.40 7.53
N PHE A 357 9.07 -13.58 8.35
CA PHE A 357 8.96 -13.83 9.80
C PHE A 357 8.73 -12.55 10.64
N GLY A 358 8.74 -11.38 10.01
CA GLY A 358 8.41 -10.09 10.65
C GLY A 358 9.43 -9.61 11.69
N THR A 359 9.00 -8.71 12.57
CA THR A 359 9.81 -8.16 13.68
C THR A 359 9.14 -8.42 15.03
N ARG A 360 9.48 -9.53 15.68
CA ARG A 360 8.79 -9.95 16.93
C ARG A 360 9.51 -9.59 18.23
N LEU A 361 10.72 -9.02 18.16
CA LEU A 361 11.47 -8.65 19.37
C LEU A 361 11.14 -7.23 19.82
N SER A 362 10.77 -7.04 21.09
CA SER A 362 10.51 -5.69 21.64
C SER A 362 11.81 -4.93 21.87
N LYS A 363 11.90 -3.68 21.37
CA LYS A 363 13.06 -2.83 21.63
C LYS A 363 13.07 -2.30 23.06
N LYS A 364 14.28 -2.08 23.57
CA LYS A 364 14.55 -1.45 24.87
C LYS A 364 14.12 0.02 24.89
N ILE A 365 13.69 0.51 26.05
CA ILE A 365 13.32 1.92 26.23
C ILE A 365 14.55 2.82 26.43
N GLY A 366 15.66 2.26 26.88
CA GLY A 366 16.92 2.97 27.11
C GLY A 366 17.05 3.60 28.49
N ALA A 367 16.35 3.06 29.50
CA ALA A 367 16.52 3.53 30.89
C ALA A 367 17.90 3.09 31.44
N GLU A 368 18.47 3.87 32.36
CA GLU A 368 19.84 3.67 32.87
C GLU A 368 20.07 2.27 33.46
N ASN A 369 19.03 1.71 34.10
CA ASN A 369 19.08 0.42 34.80
C ASN A 369 18.02 -0.57 34.28
N GLU A 370 17.73 -0.53 32.98
CA GLU A 370 16.71 -1.38 32.35
C GLU A 370 17.04 -2.88 32.47
N LYS A 371 16.28 -3.58 33.31
CA LYS A 371 16.26 -5.05 33.46
C LYS A 371 14.95 -5.57 32.87
N GLN A 372 15.03 -6.39 31.83
CA GLN A 372 13.83 -6.88 31.13
C GLN A 372 13.16 -8.09 31.83
N ASP A 373 13.89 -8.73 32.73
CA ASP A 373 13.50 -9.94 33.48
C ASP A 373 12.84 -9.63 34.83
N ILE A 374 12.84 -8.38 35.28
CA ILE A 374 12.19 -7.96 36.53
C ILE A 374 10.66 -8.06 36.41
N LYS A 375 9.98 -8.54 37.47
CA LYS A 375 8.52 -8.65 37.45
C LYS A 375 7.88 -7.27 37.29
N GLY A 376 6.87 -7.19 36.43
CA GLY A 376 6.23 -5.92 36.05
C GLY A 376 6.82 -5.30 34.78
N TYR A 377 8.02 -5.70 34.34
CA TYR A 377 8.50 -5.37 32.99
C TYR A 377 7.90 -6.36 31.99
N TRP A 378 7.04 -5.89 31.09
CA TRP A 378 6.33 -6.78 30.18
C TRP A 378 6.36 -6.26 28.74
N GLY A 379 7.16 -6.88 27.88
CA GLY A 379 7.25 -6.50 26.46
C GLY A 379 5.89 -6.46 25.76
N ALA A 380 5.64 -5.41 24.95
CA ALA A 380 4.34 -5.19 24.32
C ALA A 380 3.86 -6.38 23.47
N ILE A 381 4.77 -7.01 22.71
CA ILE A 381 4.41 -8.17 21.87
C ILE A 381 3.98 -9.35 22.72
N ALA A 382 4.73 -9.68 23.78
CA ALA A 382 4.38 -10.78 24.68
C ALA A 382 3.07 -10.52 25.43
N MET A 383 2.75 -9.25 25.73
CA MET A 383 1.48 -8.88 26.37
C MET A 383 0.31 -9.06 25.41
N LEU A 384 0.42 -8.52 24.19
CA LEU A 384 -0.61 -8.66 23.16
C LEU A 384 -0.80 -10.11 22.72
N ASP A 385 0.29 -10.88 22.57
CA ASP A 385 0.23 -12.33 22.29
C ASP A 385 -0.64 -13.02 23.35
N LYS A 386 -0.39 -12.77 24.65
CA LYS A 386 -1.15 -13.37 25.74
C LYS A 386 -2.63 -12.95 25.71
N VAL A 387 -2.92 -11.67 25.49
CA VAL A 387 -4.30 -11.15 25.36
C VAL A 387 -5.02 -11.85 24.20
N ASN A 388 -4.42 -11.83 23.01
CA ASN A 388 -5.08 -12.26 21.80
C ASN A 388 -5.18 -13.79 21.69
N LEU A 389 -4.14 -14.53 22.07
CA LEU A 389 -4.21 -16.01 22.11
C LEU A 389 -5.32 -16.49 23.05
N TRP A 390 -5.50 -15.81 24.19
CA TRP A 390 -6.58 -16.13 25.12
C TRP A 390 -7.96 -15.78 24.53
N HIS A 391 -8.19 -14.51 24.18
CA HIS A 391 -9.53 -14.04 23.78
C HIS A 391 -10.00 -14.59 22.44
N LYS A 392 -9.08 -14.84 21.50
CA LYS A 392 -9.41 -15.28 20.14
C LYS A 392 -9.41 -16.79 19.97
N TYR A 393 -8.53 -17.48 20.71
CA TYR A 393 -8.27 -18.90 20.49
C TYR A 393 -8.40 -19.76 21.77
N GLY A 394 -8.58 -19.15 22.95
CA GLY A 394 -8.63 -19.88 24.22
C GLY A 394 -7.29 -20.52 24.62
N ILE A 395 -6.17 -20.02 24.10
CA ILE A 395 -4.82 -20.54 24.36
C ILE A 395 -4.16 -19.71 25.47
N GLY A 396 -3.60 -20.37 26.48
CA GLY A 396 -2.87 -19.72 27.57
C GLY A 396 -3.75 -19.38 28.78
N SER A 397 -3.60 -18.16 29.31
CA SER A 397 -4.32 -17.67 30.50
C SER A 397 -4.76 -16.21 30.32
N PRO A 398 -5.85 -15.78 30.98
CA PRO A 398 -6.35 -14.42 30.86
C PRO A 398 -5.38 -13.40 31.45
N VAL A 399 -5.18 -12.28 30.74
CA VAL A 399 -4.33 -11.16 31.20
C VAL A 399 -4.98 -10.36 32.33
N ARG A 400 -6.31 -10.41 32.43
CA ARG A 400 -7.07 -9.82 33.53
C ARG A 400 -6.56 -10.25 34.91
N GLU A 401 -6.10 -11.48 35.08
CA GLU A 401 -5.53 -11.94 36.36
C GLU A 401 -4.25 -11.18 36.75
N ASP A 402 -3.51 -10.66 35.76
CA ASP A 402 -2.30 -9.87 35.96
C ASP A 402 -2.62 -8.38 36.14
N LEU A 403 -3.55 -7.82 35.35
CA LEU A 403 -3.76 -6.37 35.25
C LEU A 403 -4.93 -5.82 36.08
N GLN A 404 -5.82 -6.66 36.60
CA GLN A 404 -6.95 -6.22 37.42
C GLN A 404 -6.49 -5.33 38.58
N ASP A 405 -7.08 -4.14 38.67
CA ASP A 405 -6.82 -3.12 39.69
C ASP A 405 -5.38 -2.57 39.73
N LYS A 406 -4.58 -2.80 38.67
CA LYS A 406 -3.17 -2.38 38.56
C LYS A 406 -2.98 -1.03 37.87
N VAL A 407 -1.84 -0.40 38.15
CA VAL A 407 -1.38 0.79 37.42
C VAL A 407 -0.39 0.37 36.32
N VAL A 408 -0.77 0.61 35.07
CA VAL A 408 -0.01 0.24 33.87
C VAL A 408 0.56 1.48 33.20
N VAL A 409 1.87 1.48 32.97
CA VAL A 409 2.57 2.51 32.21
C VAL A 409 3.06 1.91 30.89
N CYS A 410 2.55 2.41 29.77
CA CYS A 410 3.05 2.07 28.44
C CYS A 410 3.96 3.19 27.91
N VAL A 411 5.06 2.83 27.25
CA VAL A 411 5.97 3.80 26.61
C VAL A 411 5.93 3.60 25.10
N GLY A 412 5.38 4.55 24.36
CA GLY A 412 5.23 4.41 22.93
C GLY A 412 4.35 5.49 22.30
N GLY A 413 4.19 5.40 20.98
CA GLY A 413 3.30 6.30 20.23
C GLY A 413 3.04 5.84 18.80
N GLY A 414 2.81 4.53 18.64
CA GLY A 414 2.41 3.87 17.40
C GLY A 414 1.23 2.91 17.64
N PHE A 415 0.82 2.16 16.62
CA PHE A 415 -0.35 1.28 16.71
C PHE A 415 -0.26 0.27 17.86
N THR A 416 0.89 -0.41 18.01
CA THR A 416 1.13 -1.35 19.11
C THR A 416 0.88 -0.73 20.49
N SER A 417 1.31 0.52 20.70
CA SER A 417 1.10 1.17 21.99
C SER A 417 -0.39 1.49 22.23
N MET A 418 -1.14 1.87 21.20
CA MET A 418 -2.59 2.08 21.31
C MET A 418 -3.32 0.78 21.65
N ASP A 419 -2.97 -0.30 20.96
CA ASP A 419 -3.53 -1.62 21.22
C ASP A 419 -3.24 -2.07 22.67
N VAL A 420 -2.00 -1.90 23.16
CA VAL A 420 -1.60 -2.21 24.54
C VAL A 420 -2.46 -1.47 25.57
N VAL A 421 -2.58 -0.14 25.46
CA VAL A 421 -3.27 0.65 26.51
C VAL A 421 -4.77 0.37 26.51
N ARG A 422 -5.37 0.21 25.34
CA ARG A 422 -6.79 -0.10 25.19
C ARG A 422 -7.13 -1.52 25.64
N CYS A 423 -6.22 -2.48 25.42
CA CYS A 423 -6.32 -3.81 26.01
C CYS A 423 -6.16 -3.75 27.53
N ALA A 424 -5.20 -3.02 28.07
CA ALA A 424 -5.01 -2.90 29.53
C ALA A 424 -6.28 -2.40 30.24
N ILE A 425 -7.00 -1.44 29.65
CA ILE A 425 -8.32 -0.98 30.15
C ILE A 425 -9.33 -2.14 30.18
N ARG A 426 -9.46 -2.88 29.07
CA ARG A 426 -10.38 -4.03 28.95
C ARG A 426 -10.04 -5.18 29.90
N GLU A 427 -8.77 -5.36 30.22
CA GLU A 427 -8.27 -6.33 31.20
C GLU A 427 -8.43 -5.82 32.66
N GLY A 428 -9.08 -4.68 32.88
CA GLY A 428 -9.46 -4.21 34.22
C GLY A 428 -8.37 -3.43 34.96
N ALA A 429 -7.39 -2.87 34.25
CA ALA A 429 -6.41 -1.98 34.86
C ALA A 429 -7.10 -0.79 35.55
N LYS A 430 -6.68 -0.48 36.77
CA LYS A 430 -7.20 0.65 37.55
C LYS A 430 -6.84 1.99 36.90
N LYS A 431 -5.65 2.06 36.33
CA LYS A 431 -5.10 3.27 35.72
C LYS A 431 -4.13 2.90 34.61
N VAL A 432 -4.29 3.53 33.44
CA VAL A 432 -3.42 3.31 32.28
C VAL A 432 -2.83 4.64 31.84
N ILE A 433 -1.49 4.71 31.81
CA ILE A 433 -0.73 5.90 31.47
C ILE A 433 0.09 5.60 30.21
N MET A 434 0.00 6.49 29.22
CA MET A 434 0.87 6.48 28.04
C MET A 434 1.96 7.55 28.19
N LEU A 435 3.22 7.13 28.28
CA LEU A 435 4.37 8.03 28.17
C LEU A 435 4.81 8.13 26.72
N TYR A 436 4.83 9.35 26.19
CA TYR A 436 5.33 9.61 24.86
C TYR A 436 6.33 10.76 24.84
N ARG A 437 7.47 10.55 24.20
CA ARG A 437 8.56 11.54 24.14
C ARG A 437 8.29 12.73 23.22
N ARG A 438 7.19 12.75 22.45
CA ARG A 438 6.83 13.86 21.53
C ARG A 438 5.42 14.37 21.84
N ASP A 439 4.88 15.20 20.95
CA ASP A 439 3.56 15.82 21.06
C ASP A 439 2.41 14.93 20.53
N GLU A 440 1.19 15.38 20.81
CA GLU A 440 -0.08 14.84 20.32
C GLU A 440 -0.17 14.82 18.79
N ALA A 441 0.31 15.86 18.11
CA ALA A 441 0.28 15.89 16.64
C ALA A 441 1.13 14.75 16.03
N THR A 442 2.27 14.42 16.65
CA THR A 442 3.13 13.33 16.20
C THR A 442 2.52 11.97 16.50
N ILE A 443 1.84 11.77 17.63
CA ILE A 443 1.21 10.47 17.93
C ILE A 443 0.08 10.18 16.93
N ILE A 444 -0.78 11.17 16.66
CA ILE A 444 -1.87 11.08 15.67
C ILE A 444 -1.33 10.74 14.28
N LYS A 445 -0.20 11.35 13.89
CA LYS A 445 0.45 11.08 12.61
C LYS A 445 1.01 9.66 12.49
N ASN A 446 1.47 9.06 13.60
CA ASN A 446 2.04 7.70 13.59
C ASN A 446 0.98 6.61 13.71
N THR A 447 -0.22 6.96 14.19
CA THR A 447 -1.38 6.07 14.28
C THR A 447 -2.45 6.52 13.30
N THR A 448 -3.57 7.03 13.81
CA THR A 448 -4.62 7.76 13.12
C THR A 448 -5.30 8.69 14.13
N TYR A 449 -6.12 9.61 13.63
CA TYR A 449 -6.98 10.46 14.48
C TYR A 449 -7.90 9.59 15.34
N GLU A 450 -8.52 8.58 14.74
CA GLU A 450 -9.48 7.67 15.36
C GLU A 450 -8.86 6.87 16.51
N GLU A 451 -7.70 6.24 16.28
CA GLU A 451 -7.06 5.38 17.30
C GLU A 451 -6.67 6.17 18.54
N TYR A 452 -6.15 7.39 18.36
CA TYR A 452 -5.78 8.25 19.49
C TYR A 452 -7.02 8.72 20.27
N HIS A 453 -8.03 9.27 19.59
CA HIS A 453 -9.21 9.80 20.28
C HIS A 453 -10.03 8.70 20.95
N GLU A 454 -10.13 7.51 20.36
CA GLU A 454 -10.80 6.39 21.00
C GLU A 454 -10.09 5.94 22.30
N ALA A 455 -8.76 5.99 22.33
CA ALA A 455 -7.98 5.70 23.54
C ALA A 455 -8.18 6.76 24.64
N VAL A 456 -8.21 8.05 24.27
CA VAL A 456 -8.52 9.16 25.20
C VAL A 456 -9.92 8.99 25.78
N GLU A 457 -10.91 8.73 24.93
CA GLU A 457 -12.30 8.50 25.32
C GLU A 457 -12.46 7.30 26.27
N GLU A 458 -11.67 6.23 26.06
CA GLU A 458 -11.66 5.05 26.92
C GLU A 458 -10.98 5.27 28.29
N GLY A 459 -10.25 6.39 28.46
CA GLY A 459 -9.67 6.82 29.74
C GLY A 459 -8.16 6.68 29.86
N VAL A 460 -7.41 6.58 28.75
CA VAL A 460 -5.95 6.57 28.77
C VAL A 460 -5.41 7.95 29.14
N GLU A 461 -4.52 8.02 30.14
CA GLU A 461 -3.83 9.26 30.50
C GLU A 461 -2.55 9.43 29.68
N PHE A 462 -2.51 10.43 28.79
CA PHE A 462 -1.34 10.74 27.99
C PHE A 462 -0.41 11.74 28.69
N ILE A 463 0.87 11.39 28.79
CA ILE A 463 1.93 12.27 29.28
C ILE A 463 2.95 12.45 28.16
N PHE A 464 2.84 13.59 27.47
CA PHE A 464 3.72 13.97 26.38
C PHE A 464 5.06 14.53 26.87
N HIS A 465 5.99 14.64 25.93
CA HIS A 465 7.35 15.14 26.15
C HIS A 465 8.06 14.47 27.32
N SER A 466 7.89 13.15 27.45
CA SER A 466 8.38 12.38 28.58
C SER A 466 9.16 11.14 28.15
N ALA A 467 10.18 10.77 28.93
CA ALA A 467 10.88 9.50 28.78
C ALA A 467 11.34 8.98 30.14
N ILE A 468 11.44 7.67 30.27
CA ILE A 468 11.89 7.03 31.52
C ILE A 468 13.41 7.17 31.60
N GLU A 469 13.90 7.72 32.70
CA GLU A 469 15.32 7.76 33.03
C GLU A 469 15.72 6.55 33.85
N ARG A 470 14.92 6.22 34.87
CA ARG A 470 15.24 5.14 35.81
C ARG A 470 14.02 4.34 36.23
N ILE A 471 14.22 3.04 36.43
CA ILE A 471 13.21 2.12 36.94
C ILE A 471 13.56 1.78 38.39
N TYR A 472 12.64 1.94 39.33
CA TYR A 472 12.81 1.51 40.71
C TYR A 472 12.10 0.19 40.96
N ASP A 473 12.80 -0.75 41.61
CA ASP A 473 12.32 -2.09 41.96
C ASP A 473 12.61 -2.39 43.45
N ASP A 474 11.88 -3.34 44.02
CA ASP A 474 12.07 -3.85 45.39
C ASP A 474 12.97 -5.12 45.45
N GLY A 475 13.64 -5.45 44.34
CA GLY A 475 14.37 -6.70 44.15
C GLY A 475 13.54 -7.83 43.53
N GLU A 476 12.21 -7.76 43.60
CA GLU A 476 11.32 -8.74 42.99
C GLU A 476 10.50 -8.15 41.83
N LYS A 477 10.00 -6.92 41.99
CA LYS A 477 9.12 -6.25 41.02
C LYS A 477 9.37 -4.75 40.91
N ILE A 478 8.93 -4.17 39.79
CA ILE A 478 8.86 -2.72 39.61
C ILE A 478 7.89 -2.11 40.62
N THR A 479 8.25 -0.95 41.14
CA THR A 479 7.41 -0.17 42.08
C THR A 479 7.15 1.25 41.57
N LYS A 480 8.12 1.87 40.90
CA LYS A 480 8.08 3.28 40.52
C LYS A 480 9.00 3.58 39.34
N LEU A 481 8.70 4.63 38.59
CA LEU A 481 9.51 5.13 37.48
C LEU A 481 9.94 6.57 37.75
N LEU A 482 11.18 6.90 37.42
CA LEU A 482 11.65 8.29 37.30
C LEU A 482 11.52 8.71 35.84
N VAL A 483 10.78 9.80 35.61
CA VAL A 483 10.42 10.28 34.28
C VAL A 483 10.95 11.68 34.05
N ASN A 484 11.72 11.84 32.98
CA ASN A 484 12.27 13.11 32.54
C ASN A 484 11.25 13.88 31.71
N ARG A 485 11.29 15.20 31.80
CA ARG A 485 10.54 16.10 30.91
C ARG A 485 11.43 16.73 29.87
N PHE A 486 10.87 16.91 28.68
CA PHE A 486 11.57 17.50 27.54
C PHE A 486 10.82 18.72 27.00
N GLU A 487 11.56 19.65 26.43
CA GLU A 487 11.05 20.66 25.53
C GLU A 487 11.36 20.22 24.09
N LEU A 488 10.36 20.32 23.19
CA LEU A 488 10.57 20.13 21.76
C LEU A 488 11.06 21.44 21.15
N VAL A 489 12.32 21.44 20.72
CA VAL A 489 12.88 22.56 19.98
C VAL A 489 12.84 22.25 18.49
N PRO A 490 12.09 23.02 17.67
CA PRO A 490 12.06 22.84 16.22
C PRO A 490 13.47 22.89 15.64
N ASP A 491 13.74 22.02 14.67
CA ASP A 491 15.01 22.06 13.97
C ASP A 491 15.04 23.29 13.03
N PRO A 492 16.08 24.13 13.08
CA PRO A 492 16.15 25.37 12.29
C PRO A 492 16.17 25.12 10.77
N ASN A 493 16.50 23.91 10.33
CA ASN A 493 16.51 23.50 8.92
C ASN A 493 15.25 22.71 8.52
N GLY A 494 14.21 22.71 9.38
CA GLY A 494 12.99 21.92 9.17
C GLY A 494 13.17 20.42 9.38
N GLY A 495 14.30 20.00 9.98
CA GLY A 495 14.55 18.63 10.39
C GLY A 495 13.68 18.17 11.57
N ARG A 496 13.99 17.00 12.10
CA ARG A 496 13.24 16.43 13.22
C ARG A 496 13.51 17.23 14.49
N ALA A 497 12.45 17.77 15.11
CA ALA A 497 12.57 18.54 16.35
C ALA A 497 13.38 17.78 17.42
N GLN A 498 14.28 18.53 18.07
CA GLN A 498 15.20 18.06 19.10
C GLN A 498 14.49 18.00 20.46
N LEU A 499 14.91 17.07 21.30
CA LEU A 499 14.41 16.91 22.67
C LEU A 499 15.46 17.45 23.63
N ILE A 500 15.16 18.54 24.33
CA ILE A 500 16.04 19.13 25.34
C ILE A 500 15.45 18.83 26.72
N LYS A 501 16.22 18.17 27.60
CA LYS A 501 15.78 17.86 28.97
C LYS A 501 15.52 19.17 29.73
N ILE A 502 14.40 19.24 30.43
CA ILE A 502 14.06 20.34 31.33
C ILE A 502 14.68 20.04 32.69
N GLU A 503 15.74 20.77 33.05
CA GLU A 503 16.40 20.64 34.35
C GLU A 503 15.43 20.89 35.52
N GLY A 504 15.39 19.97 36.48
CA GLY A 504 14.45 20.01 37.61
C GLY A 504 12.98 19.71 37.25
N GLY A 505 12.69 19.28 36.03
CA GLY A 505 11.35 18.90 35.56
C GLY A 505 10.97 17.43 35.81
N ASP A 506 11.88 16.65 36.37
CA ASP A 506 11.73 15.22 36.57
C ASP A 506 10.67 14.91 37.64
N PHE A 507 9.91 13.83 37.46
CA PHE A 507 8.87 13.42 38.40
C PHE A 507 8.74 11.91 38.45
N GLU A 508 8.06 11.41 39.48
CA GLU A 508 7.92 9.98 39.73
C GLU A 508 6.51 9.49 39.44
N ILE A 509 6.39 8.26 38.92
CA ILE A 509 5.13 7.57 38.70
C ILE A 509 5.19 6.21 39.40
N GLU A 510 4.30 5.96 40.36
CA GLU A 510 4.10 4.62 40.91
C GLU A 510 3.39 3.74 39.88
N CYS A 511 3.91 2.53 39.64
CA CYS A 511 3.31 1.59 38.70
C CYS A 511 3.57 0.14 39.09
N ASP A 512 2.65 -0.74 38.71
CA ASP A 512 2.82 -2.19 38.83
C ASP A 512 3.45 -2.78 37.56
N TYR A 513 3.10 -2.23 36.39
CA TYR A 513 3.57 -2.72 35.09
C TYR A 513 4.14 -1.59 34.22
N LEU A 514 5.27 -1.89 33.59
CA LEU A 514 5.91 -1.10 32.55
C LEU A 514 5.91 -1.91 31.24
N ILE A 515 5.26 -1.37 30.21
CA ILE A 515 5.12 -2.01 28.89
C ILE A 515 5.85 -1.19 27.82
N PRO A 516 7.03 -1.63 27.35
CA PRO A 516 7.76 -0.96 26.28
C PRO A 516 7.11 -1.24 24.91
N ALA A 517 6.61 -0.20 24.26
CA ALA A 517 6.01 -0.23 22.92
C ALA A 517 6.70 0.79 21.99
N VAL A 518 8.03 0.90 22.11
CA VAL A 518 8.84 1.95 21.43
C VAL A 518 9.27 1.59 20.02
N SER A 519 9.22 0.30 19.63
CA SER A 519 9.39 -0.29 18.28
C SER A 519 9.73 -1.78 18.44
N GLN A 520 9.90 -2.48 17.32
CA GLN A 520 10.23 -3.88 17.23
C GLN A 520 11.56 -4.10 16.48
N ALA A 521 12.14 -5.29 16.60
CA ALA A 521 13.34 -5.73 15.89
C ALA A 521 13.13 -7.14 15.31
N ALA A 522 13.84 -7.41 14.20
CA ALA A 522 13.90 -8.73 13.60
C ALA A 522 14.72 -9.67 14.50
N ASP A 523 14.27 -10.91 14.66
CA ASP A 523 15.13 -11.97 15.16
C ASP A 523 16.05 -12.38 14.01
N LEU A 524 17.34 -12.11 14.09
CA LEU A 524 18.31 -12.45 13.03
C LEU A 524 19.01 -13.79 13.31
N GLN A 525 18.70 -14.47 14.42
CA GLN A 525 19.34 -15.73 14.80
C GLN A 525 18.99 -16.88 13.86
N LEU A 526 17.88 -16.79 13.12
CA LEU A 526 17.55 -17.76 12.07
C LEU A 526 18.44 -17.66 10.83
N LEU A 527 19.22 -16.58 10.67
CA LEU A 527 20.05 -16.38 9.49
C LEU A 527 21.41 -17.06 9.71
N PRO A 528 21.84 -18.00 8.84
CA PRO A 528 23.18 -18.57 8.89
C PRO A 528 24.24 -17.48 8.79
N SER A 529 25.09 -17.36 9.81
CA SER A 529 26.15 -16.34 9.86
C SER A 529 27.10 -16.40 8.66
N GLU A 530 27.33 -17.59 8.12
CA GLU A 530 28.19 -17.85 6.97
C GLU A 530 27.60 -17.35 5.64
N TRP A 531 26.32 -16.98 5.59
CA TRP A 531 25.70 -16.42 4.39
C TRP A 531 25.97 -14.92 4.20
N ASP A 532 26.43 -14.24 5.25
CA ASP A 532 26.77 -12.80 5.23
C ASP A 532 25.71 -11.96 4.50
N LEU A 533 24.44 -12.19 4.88
CA LEU A 533 23.31 -11.50 4.24
C LEU A 533 23.41 -10.00 4.52
N ALA A 534 23.21 -9.20 3.47
CA ALA A 534 23.23 -7.76 3.59
C ALA A 534 22.07 -7.30 4.49
N LEU A 535 22.39 -6.44 5.46
CA LEU A 535 21.42 -5.87 6.40
C LEU A 535 21.33 -4.35 6.23
N THR A 536 20.16 -3.80 6.52
CA THR A 536 19.98 -2.36 6.66
C THR A 536 20.65 -1.86 7.95
N SER A 537 20.84 -0.55 8.07
CA SER A 537 21.30 0.08 9.33
C SER A 537 20.35 -0.14 10.51
N TRP A 538 19.13 -0.62 10.25
CA TRP A 538 18.09 -0.87 11.25
C TRP A 538 18.06 -2.33 11.74
N GLY A 539 18.94 -3.20 11.21
CA GLY A 539 18.97 -4.61 11.56
C GLY A 539 17.84 -5.42 10.93
N THR A 540 17.48 -5.09 9.69
CA THR A 540 16.53 -5.85 8.85
C THR A 540 17.22 -6.32 7.58
N LEU A 541 16.62 -7.26 6.85
CA LEU A 541 17.18 -7.78 5.58
C LEU A 541 17.16 -6.70 4.50
N LEU A 542 18.30 -6.46 3.85
CA LEU A 542 18.39 -5.49 2.77
C LEU A 542 17.97 -6.12 1.44
N THR A 543 16.97 -5.52 0.78
CA THR A 543 16.65 -5.75 -0.63
C THR A 543 16.71 -4.44 -1.41
N ASN A 544 16.47 -4.48 -2.72
CA ASN A 544 16.35 -3.25 -3.53
C ASN A 544 14.94 -2.63 -3.51
N GLY A 545 14.00 -3.20 -2.76
CA GLY A 545 12.61 -2.73 -2.68
C GLY A 545 11.78 -2.87 -3.96
N LYS A 546 12.31 -3.58 -4.97
CA LYS A 546 11.69 -3.80 -6.29
C LYS A 546 11.47 -5.27 -6.57
N ASP A 547 12.50 -6.09 -6.48
CA ASP A 547 12.42 -7.53 -6.72
C ASP A 547 12.36 -8.37 -5.45
N TYR A 548 12.70 -7.77 -4.30
CA TYR A 548 12.70 -8.38 -2.97
C TYR A 548 13.66 -9.57 -2.81
N MET A 549 14.60 -9.77 -3.73
CA MET A 549 15.67 -10.75 -3.56
C MET A 549 16.72 -10.19 -2.59
N THR A 550 17.20 -11.04 -1.69
CA THR A 550 18.31 -10.70 -0.78
C THR A 550 19.64 -10.75 -1.52
N SER A 551 20.76 -10.52 -0.82
CA SER A 551 22.10 -10.75 -1.38
C SER A 551 22.38 -12.23 -1.73
N ARG A 552 21.51 -13.17 -1.32
CA ARG A 552 21.57 -14.59 -1.68
C ARG A 552 20.55 -14.92 -2.77
N LYS A 553 21.04 -15.49 -3.88
CA LYS A 553 20.21 -15.95 -5.00
C LYS A 553 19.19 -16.99 -4.54
N GLY A 554 17.92 -16.82 -4.93
CA GLY A 554 16.82 -17.71 -4.57
C GLY A 554 16.20 -17.46 -3.19
N LEU A 555 16.79 -16.56 -2.40
CA LEU A 555 16.27 -16.15 -1.09
C LEU A 555 15.70 -14.74 -1.18
N PHE A 556 14.40 -14.62 -0.93
CA PHE A 556 13.63 -13.37 -0.96
C PHE A 556 13.23 -12.95 0.45
N ALA A 557 12.93 -11.67 0.66
CA ALA A 557 12.43 -11.15 1.93
C ALA A 557 11.30 -10.13 1.72
N ALA A 558 10.23 -10.23 2.50
CA ALA A 558 9.10 -9.29 2.44
C ALA A 558 8.42 -9.13 3.80
N GLY A 559 7.76 -7.99 4.00
CA GLY A 559 7.13 -7.63 5.28
C GLY A 559 8.13 -7.01 6.26
N ASP A 560 7.78 -7.04 7.54
CA ASP A 560 8.52 -6.27 8.55
C ASP A 560 9.98 -6.72 8.72
N CYS A 561 10.34 -7.96 8.37
CA CYS A 561 11.73 -8.43 8.42
C CYS A 561 12.64 -7.82 7.34
N GLU A 562 12.08 -7.23 6.28
CA GLU A 562 12.81 -6.55 5.21
C GLU A 562 12.90 -5.03 5.48
N TYR A 563 11.74 -4.39 5.66
CA TYR A 563 11.67 -2.93 5.79
C TYR A 563 11.75 -2.42 7.24
N GLY A 564 11.33 -3.24 8.20
CA GLY A 564 11.01 -2.85 9.58
C GLY A 564 9.49 -2.77 9.83
N PRO A 565 9.06 -2.63 11.10
CA PRO A 565 7.66 -2.70 11.49
C PRO A 565 6.83 -1.61 10.80
N MET A 566 5.97 -2.04 9.87
CA MET A 566 5.17 -1.19 9.00
C MET A 566 3.67 -1.51 9.13
N THR A 567 2.89 -1.13 8.12
CA THR A 567 1.46 -1.39 8.02
C THR A 567 1.21 -2.71 7.28
N ILE A 568 0.08 -3.36 7.59
CA ILE A 568 -0.32 -4.64 6.97
C ILE A 568 -0.40 -4.52 5.44
N VAL A 569 -0.90 -3.40 4.91
CA VAL A 569 -1.02 -3.20 3.46
C VAL A 569 0.35 -3.11 2.77
N ASN A 570 1.39 -2.62 3.45
CA ASN A 570 2.74 -2.67 2.92
C ASN A 570 3.24 -4.12 2.81
N ALA A 571 3.06 -4.93 3.86
CA ALA A 571 3.45 -6.34 3.83
C ALA A 571 2.75 -7.12 2.70
N VAL A 572 1.45 -6.86 2.49
CA VAL A 572 0.68 -7.41 1.37
C VAL A 572 1.28 -6.98 0.02
N GLY A 573 1.55 -5.69 -0.16
CA GLY A 573 2.09 -5.16 -1.42
C GLY A 573 3.47 -5.70 -1.77
N GLN A 574 4.39 -5.71 -0.80
CA GLN A 574 5.71 -6.30 -0.96
C GLN A 574 5.61 -7.78 -1.34
N ALA A 575 4.81 -8.55 -0.60
CA ALA A 575 4.67 -9.98 -0.84
C ALA A 575 3.99 -10.32 -2.17
N LYS A 576 3.00 -9.54 -2.62
CA LYS A 576 2.41 -9.69 -3.95
C LYS A 576 3.47 -9.53 -5.04
N ARG A 577 4.32 -8.51 -4.92
CA ARG A 577 5.38 -8.25 -5.90
C ARG A 577 6.49 -9.30 -5.82
N ALA A 578 6.91 -9.70 -4.62
CA ALA A 578 7.85 -10.79 -4.42
C ALA A 578 7.35 -12.09 -5.06
N ALA A 579 6.08 -12.48 -4.83
CA ALA A 579 5.49 -13.67 -5.44
C ALA A 579 5.47 -13.60 -6.98
N SER A 580 5.15 -12.44 -7.55
CA SER A 580 5.19 -12.20 -9.00
C SER A 580 6.59 -12.41 -9.58
N VAL A 581 7.63 -11.88 -8.91
CA VAL A 581 9.03 -12.06 -9.32
C VAL A 581 9.49 -13.50 -9.12
N MET A 582 9.18 -14.11 -7.99
CA MET A 582 9.51 -15.51 -7.68
C MET A 582 8.95 -16.46 -8.74
N LYS A 583 7.72 -16.23 -9.23
CA LYS A 583 7.15 -17.01 -10.35
C LYS A 583 8.07 -17.03 -11.57
N ARG A 584 8.53 -15.86 -12.03
CA ARG A 584 9.43 -15.74 -13.19
C ARG A 584 10.83 -16.29 -12.88
N TYR A 585 11.30 -16.12 -11.65
CA TYR A 585 12.56 -16.68 -11.19
C TYR A 585 12.56 -18.21 -11.21
N LEU A 586 11.46 -18.87 -10.83
CA LEU A 586 11.35 -20.33 -10.89
C LEU A 586 11.40 -20.88 -12.32
N GLU A 587 10.97 -20.09 -13.30
CA GLU A 587 10.94 -20.44 -14.72
C GLU A 587 12.29 -20.20 -15.41
N THR A 588 12.96 -19.09 -15.09
CA THR A 588 14.13 -18.59 -15.82
C THR A 588 15.44 -18.70 -15.04
N GLY A 589 15.38 -18.76 -13.71
CA GLY A 589 16.54 -18.63 -12.82
C GLY A 589 17.10 -17.21 -12.73
N GLU A 590 16.42 -16.22 -13.31
CA GLU A 590 16.80 -14.81 -13.38
C GLU A 590 15.75 -13.90 -12.72
N ILE A 591 16.18 -12.72 -12.29
CA ILE A 591 15.29 -11.70 -11.73
C ILE A 591 14.81 -10.81 -12.86
N ILE A 592 13.52 -10.91 -13.14
CA ILE A 592 12.87 -10.17 -14.23
C ILE A 592 11.66 -9.45 -13.65
N LEU A 593 11.58 -8.14 -13.88
CA LEU A 593 10.39 -7.35 -13.59
C LEU A 593 9.45 -7.36 -14.81
N SER A 594 8.14 -7.35 -14.57
CA SER A 594 7.18 -7.14 -15.65
C SER A 594 7.08 -5.67 -16.03
N ASP A 595 6.57 -5.38 -17.22
CA ASP A 595 6.29 -4.01 -17.65
C ASP A 595 5.35 -3.28 -16.67
N ASP A 596 4.39 -4.01 -16.10
CA ASP A 596 3.47 -3.49 -15.09
C ASP A 596 4.20 -3.02 -13.81
N GLU A 597 5.21 -3.76 -13.36
CA GLU A 597 6.02 -3.44 -12.17
C GLU A 597 7.02 -2.31 -12.45
N ILE A 598 7.57 -2.27 -13.67
CA ILE A 598 8.46 -1.19 -14.11
C ILE A 598 7.68 0.13 -14.20
N MET A 599 6.48 0.09 -14.78
CA MET A 599 5.60 1.26 -14.85
C MET A 599 5.11 1.72 -13.46
N GLU A 600 4.88 0.80 -12.51
CA GLU A 600 4.62 1.18 -11.10
C GLU A 600 5.77 1.99 -10.49
N ASP A 601 7.02 1.56 -10.73
CA ASP A 601 8.20 2.28 -10.22
C ASP A 601 8.30 3.69 -10.82
N HIS A 602 8.07 3.83 -12.13
CA HIS A 602 8.10 5.12 -12.82
C HIS A 602 6.99 6.05 -12.34
N LEU A 603 5.76 5.55 -12.21
CA LEU A 603 4.61 6.35 -11.75
C LEU A 603 4.77 6.80 -10.30
N LYS A 604 5.29 5.93 -9.43
CA LYS A 604 5.62 6.28 -8.04
C LYS A 604 6.68 7.39 -7.96
N ALA A 605 7.70 7.33 -8.82
CA ALA A 605 8.72 8.37 -8.90
C ALA A 605 8.16 9.70 -9.46
N LEU A 606 7.22 9.61 -10.40
CA LEU A 606 6.54 10.74 -11.03
C LEU A 606 5.54 11.44 -10.08
N LYS A 607 5.00 10.70 -9.11
CA LYS A 607 3.94 11.10 -8.16
C LYS A 607 2.61 11.40 -8.87
N VAL A 608 1.73 10.40 -8.91
CA VAL A 608 0.45 10.49 -9.62
C VAL A 608 -0.51 11.51 -8.99
N TYR A 609 -0.48 11.66 -7.66
CA TYR A 609 -1.35 12.62 -6.97
C TYR A 609 -0.77 14.04 -6.97
N ASN A 610 -1.55 14.99 -7.50
CA ASN A 610 -1.23 16.42 -7.42
C ASN A 610 -2.15 17.14 -6.41
N LYS A 611 -1.61 17.45 -5.22
CA LYS A 611 -2.33 18.19 -4.17
C LYS A 611 -2.73 19.62 -4.56
N LYS A 612 -2.07 20.22 -5.56
CA LYS A 612 -2.33 21.60 -6.02
C LYS A 612 -3.32 21.66 -7.17
N GLU A 613 -3.79 20.52 -7.65
CA GLU A 613 -4.75 20.44 -8.75
C GLU A 613 -6.07 21.14 -8.36
N LYS A 614 -6.59 21.96 -9.27
CA LYS A 614 -7.90 22.60 -9.11
C LYS A 614 -8.98 21.74 -9.76
N ILE A 615 -9.86 21.17 -8.94
CA ILE A 615 -10.94 20.31 -9.42
C ILE A 615 -12.08 21.15 -10.00
N THR A 616 -12.49 20.86 -11.23
CA THR A 616 -13.62 21.51 -11.92
C THR A 616 -14.58 20.47 -12.47
N GLY A 617 -15.84 20.84 -12.76
CA GLY A 617 -16.82 19.92 -13.38
C GLY A 617 -17.37 18.83 -12.46
N TRP A 618 -17.05 18.88 -11.16
CA TRP A 618 -17.53 17.95 -10.14
C TRP A 618 -18.33 18.69 -9.07
N MET A 619 -19.39 18.06 -8.54
CA MET A 619 -20.24 18.68 -7.52
C MET A 619 -19.57 18.67 -6.13
N PRO A 620 -19.26 19.84 -5.54
CA PRO A 620 -18.67 19.92 -4.21
C PRO A 620 -19.73 19.76 -3.10
N GLY A 621 -19.27 19.52 -1.87
CA GLY A 621 -20.08 19.61 -0.66
C GLY A 621 -20.96 18.39 -0.40
N VAL A 622 -20.72 17.27 -1.09
CA VAL A 622 -21.37 16.00 -0.77
C VAL A 622 -20.68 15.39 0.45
N LYS A 623 -21.42 15.29 1.55
CA LYS A 623 -20.90 14.83 2.84
C LYS A 623 -20.34 13.41 2.76
N ARG A 624 -19.14 13.23 3.28
CA ARG A 624 -18.53 11.92 3.50
C ARG A 624 -19.38 11.09 4.46
N GLN A 625 -19.60 9.82 4.13
CA GLN A 625 -20.25 8.87 5.03
C GLN A 625 -19.24 8.33 6.04
N VAL A 626 -19.66 8.26 7.29
CA VAL A 626 -18.83 7.83 8.42
C VAL A 626 -19.50 6.61 9.06
N SER A 627 -18.70 5.57 9.28
CA SER A 627 -19.17 4.33 9.89
C SER A 627 -19.62 4.52 11.33
N LYS A 628 -20.63 3.75 11.74
CA LYS A 628 -21.10 3.79 13.11
C LYS A 628 -20.14 3.01 14.02
N LYS A 629 -19.64 3.70 15.04
CA LYS A 629 -18.80 3.10 16.09
C LYS A 629 -19.60 2.80 17.35
N LEU A 630 -19.17 1.80 18.12
CA LEU A 630 -19.69 1.55 19.46
C LEU A 630 -19.38 2.73 20.38
N SER A 631 -20.32 3.05 21.27
CA SER A 631 -20.12 4.08 22.27
C SER A 631 -19.04 3.67 23.28
N VAL A 632 -18.44 4.64 23.96
CA VAL A 632 -17.38 4.40 24.95
C VAL A 632 -17.84 3.43 26.04
N ASP A 633 -19.03 3.68 26.60
CA ASP A 633 -19.59 2.84 27.67
C ASP A 633 -19.89 1.41 27.20
N GLU A 634 -20.15 1.21 25.91
CA GLU A 634 -20.38 -0.10 25.33
C GLU A 634 -19.10 -0.82 24.90
N ARG A 635 -17.96 -0.15 24.71
CA ARG A 635 -16.75 -0.78 24.13
C ARG A 635 -15.58 -0.96 25.10
N LYS A 636 -15.59 -0.25 26.24
CA LYS A 636 -14.44 -0.19 27.16
C LYS A 636 -14.16 -1.49 27.93
N ASP A 637 -15.13 -2.40 28.02
CA ASP A 637 -15.06 -3.59 28.88
C ASP A 637 -15.31 -4.92 28.14
N ASN A 638 -15.28 -4.90 26.81
CA ASN A 638 -15.47 -6.09 25.99
C ASN A 638 -14.72 -6.03 24.66
N ASN A 639 -14.79 -7.15 23.93
CA ASN A 639 -14.09 -7.38 22.67
C ASN A 639 -15.02 -7.35 21.44
N LYS A 640 -16.18 -6.68 21.52
CA LYS A 640 -17.03 -6.49 20.33
C LYS A 640 -16.33 -5.60 19.30
N GLU A 641 -16.53 -5.90 18.02
CA GLU A 641 -16.03 -5.07 16.92
C GLU A 641 -16.52 -3.62 17.10
N VAL A 642 -15.57 -2.69 17.26
CA VAL A 642 -15.86 -1.27 17.54
C VAL A 642 -16.44 -0.58 16.31
N ASN A 643 -15.86 -0.83 15.14
CA ASN A 643 -16.27 -0.21 13.88
C ASN A 643 -17.20 -1.13 13.09
N ARG A 644 -18.50 -0.79 13.06
CA ARG A 644 -19.52 -1.58 12.36
C ARG A 644 -19.61 -1.27 10.86
N GLY A 645 -18.74 -0.38 10.36
CA GLY A 645 -18.67 0.07 8.98
C GLY A 645 -19.91 0.78 8.48
N LEU A 646 -19.96 0.93 7.16
CA LEU A 646 -21.09 1.54 6.46
C LEU A 646 -22.22 0.52 6.27
N THR A 647 -23.45 0.98 6.47
CA THR A 647 -24.64 0.27 5.98
C THR A 647 -24.66 0.26 4.46
N GLY A 648 -25.47 -0.61 3.85
CA GLY A 648 -25.59 -0.66 2.38
C GLY A 648 -25.98 0.67 1.75
N GLU A 649 -26.89 1.43 2.37
CA GLU A 649 -27.30 2.76 1.88
C GLU A 649 -26.18 3.79 2.00
N GLU A 650 -25.46 3.82 3.12
CA GLU A 650 -24.30 4.69 3.31
C GLU A 650 -23.18 4.34 2.33
N ALA A 651 -22.90 3.05 2.13
CA ALA A 651 -21.90 2.57 1.17
C ALA A 651 -22.22 3.02 -0.26
N LEU A 652 -23.49 2.92 -0.69
CA LEU A 652 -23.92 3.40 -2.00
C LEU A 652 -23.70 4.90 -2.13
N ARG A 653 -24.21 5.70 -1.18
CA ARG A 653 -24.02 7.16 -1.19
C ARG A 653 -22.54 7.57 -1.19
N GLU A 654 -21.70 6.85 -0.46
CA GLU A 654 -20.27 7.10 -0.41
C GLU A 654 -19.57 6.71 -1.71
N SER A 655 -19.93 5.58 -2.31
CA SER A 655 -19.37 5.13 -3.58
C SER A 655 -19.73 6.06 -4.76
N GLU A 656 -20.91 6.68 -4.74
CA GLU A 656 -21.36 7.69 -5.72
C GLU A 656 -20.50 8.96 -5.69
N ARG A 657 -19.80 9.23 -4.57
CA ARG A 657 -18.86 10.35 -4.48
C ARG A 657 -17.58 10.08 -5.30
N CYS A 658 -17.25 8.85 -5.64
CA CYS A 658 -16.01 8.53 -6.34
C CYS A 658 -16.00 9.13 -7.76
N MET A 659 -14.93 9.86 -8.08
CA MET A 659 -14.74 10.51 -9.39
C MET A 659 -14.18 9.58 -10.47
N ARG A 660 -13.90 8.31 -10.12
CA ARG A 660 -13.31 7.30 -11.01
C ARG A 660 -12.04 7.83 -11.71
N CYS A 661 -11.07 8.24 -10.89
CA CYS A 661 -9.85 8.97 -11.28
C CYS A 661 -8.80 8.11 -11.99
N TYR A 662 -9.20 7.28 -12.96
CA TYR A 662 -8.22 6.56 -13.75
C TYR A 662 -7.42 7.52 -14.62
N TYR A 663 -6.16 7.17 -14.83
CA TYR A 663 -5.24 7.83 -15.73
C TYR A 663 -4.55 6.78 -16.59
N ILE A 664 -4.36 7.12 -17.86
CA ILE A 664 -3.53 6.34 -18.78
C ILE A 664 -2.17 7.01 -18.85
N SER A 665 -1.14 6.19 -18.72
CA SER A 665 0.24 6.52 -19.02
C SER A 665 0.78 5.53 -20.04
N MET A 666 1.62 5.99 -20.97
CA MET A 666 2.22 5.14 -21.98
C MET A 666 3.64 5.61 -22.29
N VAL A 667 4.55 4.67 -22.40
CA VAL A 667 5.95 4.90 -22.82
C VAL A 667 6.15 4.27 -24.19
N ALA A 668 6.80 4.98 -25.10
CA ALA A 668 7.37 4.43 -26.32
C ALA A 668 8.85 4.10 -26.08
N VAL A 669 9.27 2.89 -26.44
CA VAL A 669 10.60 2.33 -26.15
C VAL A 669 11.24 1.67 -27.36
#